data_AF-A0A952V4R7-F1
#
_entry.id   AF-A0A952V4R7-F1
#
_cell.length_a   1.000
_cell.length_b   1.000
_cell.length_c   1.000
_cell.angle_alpha   90.00
_cell.angle_beta   90.00
_cell.angle_gamma   90.00
#
_symmetry.space_group_name_H-M   'P 1'
#
loop_
_entity.id
_entity.type
_entity.pdbx_description
1 polymer ?
#
loop_
_entity_poly.entity_id
_entity_poly.type
_entity_poly.pdbx_seq_one_letter_code
_entity_poly.pdbx_strand_id
1 'polypeptide(L)'
;MRRAFLFAAGLVAAVACTAAPARPGALEPRYVAVHNTLAAMGLAQVGPIQRGALAEGREARFTIDLPRDCATLVAIGGADVRDLDLTVLDAEDKQLGKDTTADAEAAVKVCPSLGGRFTAVVKMTRGSGDFIVASWTGAPGLAAPAGAAAATAFGAGTCEAPLPLPLGASTGSTRKGEADHSGKCVNADAKEVVYRLDLEKRQRLVVEVDPTFDSVVYLRRDDCEEKEAEVACNDDVVAGTSKRPMQDRGSRIEEVLEPGPYFLFVDAAGSNGGTYRMDVELTDVPTLAETCRQAKPLGSHAAGALNDAFDQLHGSCDFGHGPEIPYRLDLPARARTRVVMHAVGDFAPVLHMRSSCADDKTEVACTDRGMRAADTALVATLDPGAYTVFADSVEKGSRGRFTLDVDLTLEGGKGVRGDACGDAIAITPEDKSVDGDTFEAKDDFAPTCAGKGGADMMYRFELPARSRVTARFDAEEGNHVFFLAKSCADRATDIACAASIDEMLNPGVYYLGVDGLAQGPFGRFSFKLRAKDVSLQEAACKAVPSIALGQTIRGTTAGAPDRFTASCAGRPEAQASGDRVFKLTLPSPQRVQLLLSTPSHDGVLAIRKSCLDPPGMKNVREAEAACNNDGPDTRHSKIDTTLPAGTYFVVVDGHQGRNEGTFTLEARAMPPK
;
A
#
# COMPACT_ATOMS: atom_id res chain seq x y z
N MET A 1 40.31 -0.78 50.76
CA MET A 1 40.81 0.62 50.81
C MET A 1 39.70 1.54 50.34
N ARG A 2 39.12 2.29 51.28
CA ARG A 2 38.05 3.27 51.04
C ARG A 2 38.68 4.56 50.50
N ARG A 3 38.15 5.09 49.39
CA ARG A 3 38.40 6.48 48.98
C ARG A 3 37.06 7.20 48.88
N ALA A 4 36.83 8.05 49.86
CA ALA A 4 35.74 9.02 49.91
C ALA A 4 36.10 10.20 49.00
N PHE A 5 35.18 10.57 48.11
CA PHE A 5 35.21 11.87 47.44
C PHE A 5 34.01 12.67 47.94
N LEU A 6 34.30 13.72 48.70
CA LEU A 6 33.37 14.81 48.97
C LEU A 6 33.14 15.57 47.66
N PHE A 7 31.88 15.73 47.24
CA PHE A 7 31.50 16.75 46.26
C PHE A 7 30.52 17.72 46.90
N ALA A 8 30.86 19.00 46.77
CA ALA A 8 30.16 20.15 47.31
C ALA A 8 28.81 20.36 46.61
N ALA A 9 27.78 20.65 47.41
CA ALA A 9 26.47 21.05 46.92
C ALA A 9 26.51 22.50 46.42
N GLY A 10 26.56 22.68 45.10
CA GLY A 10 26.33 23.96 44.44
C GLY A 10 24.83 24.17 44.23
N LEU A 11 24.27 25.19 44.88
CA LEU A 11 22.90 25.63 44.73
C LEU A 11 22.74 26.32 43.35
N VAL A 12 22.19 25.63 42.36
CA VAL A 12 21.81 26.23 41.07
C VAL A 12 20.34 26.64 41.16
N ALA A 13 20.09 27.94 41.15
CA ALA A 13 18.75 28.51 41.04
C ALA A 13 18.20 28.19 39.65
N ALA A 14 17.21 27.30 39.59
CA ALA A 14 16.43 27.05 38.39
C ALA A 14 15.54 28.27 38.10
N VAL A 15 15.89 29.04 37.08
CA VAL A 15 14.97 29.99 36.45
C VAL A 15 13.96 29.16 35.68
N ALA A 16 12.79 28.95 36.30
CA ALA A 16 11.64 28.42 35.60
C ALA A 16 11.15 29.47 34.60
N CYS A 17 11.46 29.28 33.31
CA CYS A 17 10.68 29.91 32.25
C CYS A 17 9.29 29.28 32.27
N THR A 18 8.37 29.91 33.00
CA THR A 18 6.94 29.63 32.88
C THR A 18 6.51 30.04 31.48
N ALA A 19 6.34 29.06 30.59
CA ALA A 19 5.59 29.26 29.36
C ALA A 19 4.17 29.71 29.76
N ALA A 20 3.83 30.94 29.42
CA ALA A 20 2.50 31.48 29.65
C ALA A 20 1.48 30.66 28.84
N PRO A 21 0.31 30.30 29.41
CA PRO A 21 -0.75 29.68 28.64
C PRO A 21 -1.24 30.67 27.56
N ALA A 22 -1.54 30.16 26.37
CA ALA A 22 -2.15 30.93 25.29
C ALA A 22 -3.43 31.63 25.80
N ARG A 23 -3.44 32.96 25.76
CA ARG A 23 -4.57 33.77 26.24
C ARG A 23 -5.78 33.59 25.32
N PRO A 24 -7.00 33.40 25.85
CA PRO A 24 -8.22 33.49 25.06
C PRO A 24 -8.39 34.95 24.59
N GLY A 25 -8.47 35.16 23.28
CA GLY A 25 -8.62 36.49 22.67
C GLY A 25 -7.40 36.99 21.88
N ALA A 26 -6.72 36.08 21.18
CA ALA A 26 -5.68 36.44 20.21
C ALA A 26 -6.23 37.45 19.18
N LEU A 27 -5.43 38.47 18.89
CA LEU A 27 -5.79 39.54 17.95
C LEU A 27 -5.73 39.06 16.49
N GLU A 28 -4.90 38.07 16.16
CA GLU A 28 -4.74 37.56 14.79
C GLU A 28 -6.04 36.99 14.18
N PRO A 29 -6.78 36.07 14.83
CA PRO A 29 -8.01 35.52 14.23
C PRO A 29 -9.10 36.57 14.00
N ARG A 30 -9.23 37.56 14.89
CA ARG A 30 -10.21 38.66 14.76
C ARG A 30 -9.83 39.62 13.64
N TYR A 31 -8.54 39.93 13.51
CA TYR A 31 -8.02 40.69 12.39
C TYR A 31 -8.29 39.99 11.05
N VAL A 32 -8.04 38.69 10.96
CA VAL A 32 -8.30 37.89 9.74
C VAL A 32 -9.79 37.93 9.38
N ALA A 33 -10.69 37.84 10.36
CA ALA A 33 -12.13 37.94 10.11
C ALA A 33 -12.55 39.31 9.53
N VAL A 34 -12.02 40.41 10.08
CA VAL A 34 -12.26 41.78 9.57
C VAL A 34 -11.66 41.95 8.18
N HIS A 35 -10.43 41.48 7.95
CA HIS A 35 -9.77 41.53 6.65
C HIS A 35 -10.58 40.79 5.57
N ASN A 36 -11.02 39.57 5.86
CA ASN A 36 -11.84 38.77 4.93
C ASN A 36 -13.18 39.45 4.63
N THR A 37 -13.81 40.07 5.63
CA THR A 37 -15.08 40.79 5.47
C THR A 37 -14.92 42.01 4.57
N LEU A 38 -13.90 42.84 4.81
CA LEU A 38 -13.64 44.03 4.00
C LEU A 38 -13.16 43.69 2.58
N ALA A 39 -12.37 42.63 2.43
CA ALA A 39 -11.99 42.10 1.12
C ALA A 39 -13.20 41.60 0.33
N ALA A 40 -14.13 40.88 0.98
CA ALA A 40 -15.39 40.45 0.35
C ALA A 40 -16.29 41.63 -0.05
N MET A 41 -16.17 42.78 0.63
CA MET A 41 -16.86 44.02 0.28
C MET A 41 -16.15 44.82 -0.83
N GLY A 42 -15.05 44.31 -1.40
CA GLY A 42 -14.31 44.97 -2.48
C GLY A 42 -13.34 46.05 -2.01
N LEU A 43 -12.98 46.07 -0.72
CA LEU A 43 -11.95 46.96 -0.20
C LEU A 43 -10.58 46.23 -0.11
N ALA A 44 -9.53 46.90 -0.57
CA ALA A 44 -8.16 46.41 -0.47
C ALA A 44 -7.42 47.10 0.69
N GLN A 45 -6.64 46.34 1.46
CA GLN A 45 -5.83 46.90 2.53
C GLN A 45 -4.73 47.82 1.96
N VAL A 46 -4.55 48.99 2.55
CA VAL A 46 -3.52 49.98 2.20
C VAL A 46 -2.68 50.33 3.41
N GLY A 47 -1.38 50.50 3.21
CA GLY A 47 -0.43 50.86 4.26
C GLY A 47 -0.11 49.72 5.24
N PRO A 48 0.86 49.94 6.14
CA PRO A 48 1.27 48.96 7.13
C PRO A 48 0.22 48.77 8.23
N ILE A 49 0.19 47.57 8.80
CA ILE A 49 -0.58 47.28 10.02
C ILE A 49 0.15 47.90 11.22
N GLN A 50 -0.53 48.74 11.99
CA GLN A 50 0.01 49.31 13.22
C GLN A 50 -0.40 48.43 14.40
N ARG A 51 0.55 48.14 15.30
CA ARG A 51 0.32 47.38 16.52
C ARG A 51 0.84 48.15 17.71
N GLY A 52 0.17 48.02 18.85
CA GLY A 52 0.62 48.63 20.10
C GLY A 52 -0.16 48.13 21.30
N ALA A 53 0.20 48.62 22.48
CA ALA A 53 -0.50 48.37 23.72
C ALA A 53 -0.73 49.69 24.45
N LEU A 54 -1.92 49.88 25.02
CA LEU A 54 -2.27 51.09 25.78
C LEU A 54 -2.91 50.73 27.11
N ALA A 55 -2.58 51.53 28.13
CA ALA A 55 -3.33 51.57 29.38
C ALA A 55 -4.56 52.47 29.23
N GLU A 56 -5.57 52.27 30.10
CA GLU A 56 -6.79 53.07 30.12
C GLU A 56 -6.48 54.58 30.19
N GLY A 57 -7.19 55.38 29.40
CA GLY A 57 -7.05 56.83 29.30
C GLY A 57 -5.87 57.32 28.46
N ARG A 58 -5.04 56.43 27.91
CA ARG A 58 -3.87 56.79 27.07
C ARG A 58 -4.20 56.77 25.58
N GLU A 59 -3.45 57.55 24.81
CA GLU A 59 -3.51 57.57 23.35
C GLU A 59 -2.15 57.24 22.70
N ALA A 60 -2.20 56.64 21.51
CA ALA A 60 -1.08 56.45 20.61
C ALA A 60 -1.38 57.13 19.27
N ARG A 61 -0.34 57.66 18.62
CA ARG A 61 -0.44 58.34 17.33
C ARG A 61 0.44 57.65 16.30
N PHE A 62 -0.14 57.39 15.14
CA PHE A 62 0.53 56.72 14.02
C PHE A 62 0.41 57.56 12.76
N THR A 63 1.50 57.68 12.02
CA THR A 63 1.43 58.23 10.66
C THR A 63 0.92 57.15 9.71
N ILE A 64 -0.07 57.52 8.89
CA ILE A 64 -0.65 56.66 7.86
C ILE A 64 -0.63 57.40 6.53
N ASP A 65 -0.43 56.67 5.44
CA ASP A 65 -0.52 57.21 4.08
C ASP A 65 -1.86 56.79 3.47
N LEU A 66 -2.71 57.75 3.14
CA LEU A 66 -4.01 57.49 2.51
C LEU A 66 -4.04 58.07 1.09
N PRO A 67 -4.63 57.37 0.11
CA PRO A 67 -4.85 57.92 -1.23
C PRO A 67 -5.95 59.00 -1.19
N ARG A 68 -6.22 59.63 -2.35
CA ARG A 68 -7.29 60.62 -2.51
C ARG A 68 -8.70 60.01 -2.39
N ASP A 69 -8.82 58.68 -2.42
CA ASP A 69 -10.10 57.98 -2.33
C ASP A 69 -10.55 57.78 -0.88
N CYS A 70 -11.83 57.46 -0.69
CA CYS A 70 -12.34 57.12 0.63
C CYS A 70 -11.64 55.87 1.20
N ALA A 71 -11.14 55.99 2.42
CA ALA A 71 -10.52 54.91 3.18
C ALA A 71 -11.35 54.59 4.42
N THR A 72 -11.42 53.30 4.77
CA THR A 72 -11.94 52.79 6.04
C THR A 72 -10.76 52.34 6.89
N LEU A 73 -10.65 52.87 8.09
CA LEU A 73 -9.68 52.43 9.07
C LEU A 73 -10.41 51.66 10.17
N VAL A 74 -9.83 50.56 10.62
CA VAL A 74 -10.39 49.76 11.72
C VAL A 74 -9.31 49.52 12.76
N ALA A 75 -9.67 49.77 14.03
CA ALA A 75 -8.89 49.44 15.20
C ALA A 75 -9.56 48.28 15.96
N ILE A 76 -8.80 47.25 16.33
CA ILE A 76 -9.29 46.05 17.03
C ILE A 76 -8.50 45.89 18.32
N GLY A 77 -9.19 45.87 19.46
CA GLY A 77 -8.62 45.65 20.78
C GLY A 77 -8.60 44.18 21.21
N GLY A 78 -7.61 43.81 22.01
CA GLY A 78 -7.44 42.47 22.57
C GLY A 78 -8.48 42.11 23.65
N ALA A 79 -8.32 40.97 24.30
CA ALA A 79 -9.31 40.40 25.23
C ALA A 79 -9.74 41.34 26.38
N ASP A 80 -8.82 42.17 26.86
CA ASP A 80 -9.01 43.07 28.01
C ASP A 80 -9.36 44.52 27.61
N VAL A 81 -9.49 44.79 26.31
CA VAL A 81 -9.96 46.07 25.77
C VAL A 81 -11.49 46.09 25.77
N ARG A 82 -12.07 47.18 26.29
CA ARG A 82 -13.54 47.31 26.41
C ARG A 82 -14.11 48.45 25.57
N ASP A 83 -13.33 49.50 25.35
CA ASP A 83 -13.74 50.70 24.62
C ASP A 83 -12.50 51.36 24.00
N LEU A 84 -12.43 51.39 22.67
CA LEU A 84 -11.31 51.90 21.89
C LEU A 84 -11.82 52.96 20.91
N ASP A 85 -11.34 54.21 20.99
CA ASP A 85 -11.66 55.25 20.01
C ASP A 85 -10.57 55.32 18.93
N LEU A 86 -10.97 55.45 17.67
CA LEU A 86 -10.08 55.79 16.55
C LEU A 86 -10.44 57.18 16.00
N THR A 87 -9.45 58.04 15.80
CA THR A 87 -9.60 59.37 15.19
C THR A 87 -8.57 59.56 14.09
N VAL A 88 -8.96 60.15 12.96
CA VAL A 88 -8.05 60.48 11.85
C VAL A 88 -7.94 62.00 11.72
N LEU A 89 -6.71 62.50 11.73
CA LEU A 89 -6.37 63.92 11.60
C LEU A 89 -5.62 64.18 10.28
N ASP A 90 -5.81 65.37 9.70
CA ASP A 90 -5.02 65.87 8.57
C ASP A 90 -3.66 66.44 9.00
N ALA A 91 -2.91 67.00 8.04
CA ALA A 91 -1.57 67.54 8.26
C ALA A 91 -1.56 68.80 9.16
N GLU A 92 -2.71 69.44 9.35
CA GLU A 92 -2.91 70.60 10.23
C GLU A 92 -3.53 70.19 11.59
N ASP A 93 -3.50 68.90 11.94
CA ASP A 93 -4.11 68.32 13.16
C ASP A 93 -5.64 68.50 13.25
N LYS A 94 -6.32 68.76 12.13
CA LYS A 94 -7.77 68.87 12.10
C LYS A 94 -8.41 67.50 11.87
N GLN A 95 -9.44 67.20 12.65
CA GLN A 95 -10.16 65.93 12.60
C GLN A 95 -10.94 65.75 11.29
N LEU A 96 -10.65 64.66 10.57
CA LEU A 96 -11.36 64.23 9.37
C LEU A 96 -12.47 63.23 9.67
N GLY A 97 -12.27 62.39 10.69
CA GLY A 97 -13.25 61.39 11.12
C GLY A 97 -12.89 60.85 12.50
N LYS A 98 -13.89 60.44 13.25
CA LYS A 98 -13.74 59.85 14.58
C LYS A 98 -14.80 58.78 14.78
N ASP A 99 -14.39 57.68 15.41
CA ASP A 99 -15.28 56.64 15.91
C ASP A 99 -15.99 57.13 17.18
N THR A 100 -17.28 56.82 17.28
CA THR A 100 -18.14 57.22 18.40
C THR A 100 -18.82 56.03 19.07
N THR A 101 -18.40 54.80 18.77
CA THR A 101 -18.92 53.60 19.44
C THR A 101 -18.24 53.45 20.80
N ALA A 102 -18.73 52.51 21.60
CA ALA A 102 -18.18 52.21 22.92
C ALA A 102 -17.79 50.73 23.01
N ASP A 103 -17.12 50.26 21.96
CA ASP A 103 -16.82 48.86 21.70
C ASP A 103 -15.31 48.60 21.74
N ALA A 104 -14.93 47.31 21.82
CA ALA A 104 -13.52 46.91 21.74
C ALA A 104 -12.95 47.04 20.31
N GLU A 105 -13.76 47.46 19.35
CA GLU A 105 -13.41 47.76 17.98
C GLU A 105 -13.93 49.16 17.60
N ALA A 106 -13.12 49.91 16.85
CA ALA A 106 -13.50 51.21 16.30
C ALA A 106 -13.28 51.24 14.79
N ALA A 107 -14.17 51.89 14.05
CA ALA A 107 -14.04 52.03 12.60
C ALA A 107 -14.34 53.46 12.15
N VAL A 108 -13.46 54.03 11.33
CA VAL A 108 -13.62 55.37 10.79
C VAL A 108 -13.49 55.33 9.27
N LYS A 109 -14.50 55.87 8.57
CA LYS A 109 -14.40 56.14 7.14
C LYS A 109 -14.06 57.61 6.90
N VAL A 110 -12.98 57.88 6.17
CA VAL A 110 -12.55 59.22 5.78
C VAL A 110 -12.42 59.32 4.26
N CYS A 111 -12.75 60.49 3.70
CA CYS A 111 -12.64 60.77 2.26
C CYS A 111 -11.82 62.05 2.07
N PRO A 112 -10.47 61.96 2.10
CA PRO A 112 -9.62 63.12 1.97
C PRO A 112 -9.68 63.71 0.55
N SER A 113 -9.58 65.03 0.42
CA SER A 113 -9.65 65.71 -0.89
C SER A 113 -8.36 65.58 -1.72
N LEU A 114 -7.24 65.25 -1.06
CA LEU A 114 -5.91 64.98 -1.60
C LEU A 114 -5.30 63.78 -0.88
N GLY A 115 -4.55 62.93 -1.59
CA GLY A 115 -3.78 61.85 -0.97
C GLY A 115 -2.52 62.37 -0.29
N GLY A 116 -2.07 61.73 0.78
CA GLY A 116 -0.91 62.16 1.55
C GLY A 116 -0.79 61.48 2.92
N ARG A 117 0.02 62.09 3.80
CA ARG A 117 0.21 61.64 5.19
C ARG A 117 -0.89 62.20 6.09
N PHE A 118 -1.45 61.32 6.91
CA PHE A 118 -2.44 61.62 7.94
C PHE A 118 -1.99 61.03 9.27
N THR A 119 -2.64 61.43 10.35
CA THR A 119 -2.37 60.90 11.70
C THR A 119 -3.58 60.12 12.21
N ALA A 120 -3.40 58.82 12.47
CA ALA A 120 -4.36 58.02 13.21
C ALA A 120 -4.05 58.09 14.71
N VAL A 121 -5.04 58.53 15.50
CA VAL A 121 -4.98 58.58 16.96
C VAL A 121 -5.87 57.49 17.52
N VAL A 122 -5.28 56.55 18.23
CA VAL A 122 -5.99 55.48 18.94
C VAL A 122 -6.00 55.83 20.41
N LYS A 123 -7.18 55.87 21.03
CA LYS A 123 -7.33 56.14 22.45
C LYS A 123 -8.03 54.98 23.15
N MET A 124 -7.41 54.50 24.24
CA MET A 124 -7.99 53.47 25.09
C MET A 124 -8.96 54.12 26.08
N THR A 125 -10.25 54.16 25.75
CA THR A 125 -11.27 54.84 26.57
C THR A 125 -11.64 54.01 27.80
N ARG A 126 -11.69 52.68 27.70
CA ARG A 126 -11.94 51.75 28.81
C ARG A 126 -11.25 50.41 28.60
N GLY A 127 -10.64 49.88 29.66
CA GLY A 127 -9.83 48.67 29.60
C GLY A 127 -8.38 48.96 29.24
N SER A 128 -7.60 47.90 29.04
CA SER A 128 -6.18 48.01 28.72
C SER A 128 -5.72 46.78 27.96
N GLY A 129 -4.80 46.95 27.03
CA GLY A 129 -4.24 45.81 26.32
C GLY A 129 -3.73 46.17 24.94
N ASP A 130 -3.45 45.12 24.18
CA ASP A 130 -2.96 45.20 22.81
C ASP A 130 -4.07 45.65 21.85
N PHE A 131 -3.69 46.33 20.78
CA PHE A 131 -4.58 46.69 19.68
C PHE A 131 -3.87 46.61 18.32
N ILE A 132 -4.66 46.46 17.26
CA ILE A 132 -4.22 46.50 15.87
C ILE A 132 -5.00 47.58 15.13
N VAL A 133 -4.34 48.38 14.29
CA VAL A 133 -5.00 49.30 13.34
C VAL A 133 -4.56 48.98 11.92
N ALA A 134 -5.52 48.93 10.99
CA ALA A 134 -5.25 48.84 9.57
C ALA A 134 -6.22 49.72 8.76
N SER A 135 -5.85 50.02 7.52
CA SER A 135 -6.61 50.85 6.59
C SER A 135 -6.94 50.09 5.31
N TRP A 136 -8.12 50.36 4.74
CA TRP A 136 -8.60 49.78 3.49
C TRP A 136 -9.20 50.85 2.59
N THR A 137 -9.07 50.71 1.28
CA THR A 137 -9.66 51.61 0.28
C THR A 137 -10.44 50.82 -0.75
N GLY A 138 -11.52 51.40 -1.28
CA GLY A 138 -12.38 50.77 -2.28
C GLY A 138 -13.84 51.19 -2.13
N ALA A 139 -14.67 50.90 -3.13
CA ALA A 139 -16.10 51.19 -3.10
C ALA A 139 -16.88 49.89 -2.79
N PRO A 140 -17.74 49.87 -1.75
CA PRO A 140 -18.61 48.73 -1.51
C PRO A 140 -19.74 48.72 -2.54
N GLY A 141 -19.72 47.72 -3.41
CA GLY A 141 -20.81 47.42 -4.34
C GLY A 141 -20.60 47.94 -5.76
N LEU A 142 -20.00 47.08 -6.58
CA LEU A 142 -20.45 46.70 -7.93
C LEU A 142 -19.47 45.61 -8.39
N ALA A 143 -20.01 44.50 -8.91
CA ALA A 143 -19.26 43.37 -9.43
C ALA A 143 -18.03 43.83 -10.23
N ALA A 144 -16.84 43.35 -9.87
CA ALA A 144 -15.63 43.66 -10.62
C ALA A 144 -15.75 43.06 -12.04
N PRO A 145 -15.70 43.87 -13.11
CA PRO A 145 -15.33 43.35 -14.40
C PRO A 145 -13.83 43.03 -14.39
N ALA A 146 -13.46 42.02 -15.16
CA ALA A 146 -12.09 41.65 -15.40
C ALA A 146 -11.25 42.86 -15.87
N GLY A 147 -10.07 43.02 -15.26
CA GLY A 147 -8.97 43.81 -15.80
C GLY A 147 -8.75 45.18 -15.17
N ALA A 148 -7.88 45.24 -14.15
CA ALA A 148 -6.81 46.22 -14.05
C ALA A 148 -5.88 45.82 -12.90
N ALA A 149 -4.67 45.41 -13.25
CA ALA A 149 -3.60 45.12 -12.31
C ALA A 149 -3.22 46.37 -11.52
N ALA A 150 -3.26 46.30 -10.19
CA ALA A 150 -2.34 47.07 -9.35
C ALA A 150 -1.16 46.15 -9.06
N ALA A 151 -0.09 46.35 -9.82
CA ALA A 151 1.19 45.72 -9.57
C ALA A 151 1.74 46.23 -8.22
N THR A 152 1.48 45.51 -7.14
CA THR A 152 2.55 45.28 -6.18
C THR A 152 3.62 44.51 -6.93
N ALA A 153 4.86 45.00 -6.88
CA ALA A 153 6.02 44.23 -7.31
C ALA A 153 6.15 43.02 -6.37
N PHE A 154 5.37 41.97 -6.64
CA PHE A 154 5.75 40.62 -6.27
C PHE A 154 7.05 40.35 -7.02
N GLY A 155 8.11 40.01 -6.30
CA GLY A 155 9.31 39.45 -6.92
C GLY A 155 8.91 38.28 -7.83
N ALA A 156 9.74 37.96 -8.82
CA ALA A 156 9.46 36.86 -9.74
C ALA A 156 9.25 35.51 -9.01
N GLY A 157 9.70 35.41 -7.75
CA GLY A 157 9.72 34.19 -6.95
C GLY A 157 10.87 33.34 -7.44
N THR A 158 12.07 33.65 -6.96
CA THR A 158 13.33 33.02 -7.36
C THR A 158 14.01 32.43 -6.13
N CYS A 159 15.05 31.62 -6.28
CA CYS A 159 15.80 31.13 -5.12
C CYS A 159 16.52 32.24 -4.34
N GLU A 160 16.95 33.31 -5.01
CA GLU A 160 17.55 34.49 -4.37
C GLU A 160 16.53 35.34 -3.59
N ALA A 161 15.28 35.37 -4.06
CA ALA A 161 14.18 36.15 -3.48
C ALA A 161 12.85 35.37 -3.55
N PRO A 162 12.71 34.29 -2.75
CA PRO A 162 11.53 33.45 -2.80
C PRO A 162 10.32 34.15 -2.17
N LEU A 163 9.13 33.87 -2.71
CA LEU A 163 7.89 34.40 -2.16
C LEU A 163 7.52 33.63 -0.88
N PRO A 164 7.01 34.25 0.19
CA PRO A 164 6.46 33.49 1.32
C PRO A 164 5.31 32.60 0.86
N LEU A 165 5.30 31.32 1.24
CA LEU A 165 4.23 30.39 0.89
C LEU A 165 2.93 30.74 1.64
N PRO A 166 1.86 31.17 0.95
CA PRO A 166 0.60 31.50 1.62
C PRO A 166 -0.13 30.23 2.08
N LEU A 167 -0.65 30.23 3.30
CA LEU A 167 -1.55 29.17 3.80
C LEU A 167 -2.98 29.39 3.31
N GLY A 168 -3.66 28.30 2.99
CA GLY A 168 -5.02 28.30 2.41
C GLY A 168 -5.02 28.67 0.92
N ALA A 169 -6.18 29.14 0.43
CA ALA A 169 -6.38 29.43 -0.98
C ALA A 169 -5.70 30.74 -1.43
N SER A 170 -4.89 30.64 -2.47
CA SER A 170 -4.18 31.75 -3.11
C SER A 170 -4.17 31.61 -4.63
N THR A 171 -3.73 32.65 -5.34
CA THR A 171 -3.56 32.62 -6.80
C THR A 171 -2.16 33.10 -7.19
N GLY A 172 -1.63 32.54 -8.27
CA GLY A 172 -0.29 32.84 -8.79
C GLY A 172 -0.23 32.77 -10.31
N SER A 173 0.93 33.10 -10.87
CA SER A 173 1.15 33.06 -12.32
C SER A 173 2.62 32.84 -12.65
N THR A 174 2.91 31.78 -13.39
CA THR A 174 4.26 31.48 -13.89
C THR A 174 4.71 32.37 -15.04
N ARG A 175 3.81 33.18 -15.62
CA ARG A 175 4.15 34.05 -16.78
C ARG A 175 5.28 35.04 -16.49
N LYS A 176 5.45 35.43 -15.23
CA LYS A 176 6.49 36.35 -14.75
C LYS A 176 7.67 35.65 -14.06
N GLY A 177 7.68 34.32 -14.03
CA GLY A 177 8.76 33.51 -13.48
C GLY A 177 10.02 33.50 -14.34
N GLU A 178 11.07 32.93 -13.76
CA GLU A 178 12.35 32.58 -14.40
C GLU A 178 12.34 31.10 -14.80
N ALA A 179 13.31 30.63 -15.58
CA ALA A 179 13.36 29.27 -16.14
C ALA A 179 14.72 28.62 -15.86
N ASP A 180 15.15 28.68 -14.59
CA ASP A 180 16.50 28.34 -14.15
C ASP A 180 16.56 27.00 -13.38
N HIS A 181 15.40 26.45 -13.00
CA HIS A 181 15.29 25.23 -12.22
C HIS A 181 14.29 24.24 -12.80
N SER A 182 14.57 22.96 -12.60
CA SER A 182 13.70 21.86 -13.00
C SER A 182 13.64 20.80 -11.89
N GLY A 183 12.50 20.15 -11.72
CA GLY A 183 12.30 19.04 -10.78
C GLY A 183 12.69 17.67 -11.36
N LYS A 184 12.70 16.61 -10.54
CA LYS A 184 13.05 15.24 -10.99
C LYS A 184 11.92 14.53 -11.76
N CYS A 185 10.65 14.92 -11.56
CA CYS A 185 9.50 14.23 -12.15
C CYS A 185 9.34 14.49 -13.65
N VAL A 186 9.64 15.71 -14.12
CA VAL A 186 9.66 16.05 -15.56
C VAL A 186 10.75 17.10 -15.80
N ASN A 187 11.44 17.03 -16.94
CA ASN A 187 12.25 18.15 -17.41
C ASN A 187 11.33 19.32 -17.76
N ALA A 188 11.19 20.25 -16.83
CA ALA A 188 10.54 21.51 -17.06
C ALA A 188 11.60 22.54 -17.47
N ASP A 189 11.51 23.05 -18.71
CA ASP A 189 12.25 24.22 -19.19
C ASP A 189 11.31 25.45 -19.20
N ALA A 190 10.20 25.37 -18.46
CA ALA A 190 9.20 26.43 -18.38
C ALA A 190 9.61 27.44 -17.32
N LYS A 191 8.74 28.44 -17.13
CA LYS A 191 8.94 29.42 -16.08
C LYS A 191 8.41 28.89 -14.75
N GLU A 192 9.22 28.91 -13.71
CA GLU A 192 8.83 28.58 -12.34
C GLU A 192 8.55 29.81 -11.47
N VAL A 193 7.80 29.59 -10.39
CA VAL A 193 7.70 30.51 -9.26
C VAL A 193 8.11 29.77 -8.00
N VAL A 194 9.10 30.33 -7.30
CA VAL A 194 9.64 29.77 -6.06
C VAL A 194 8.99 30.42 -4.83
N TYR A 195 8.47 29.57 -3.95
CA TYR A 195 7.97 29.93 -2.64
C TYR A 195 8.86 29.37 -1.53
N ARG A 196 8.90 30.04 -0.37
CA ARG A 196 9.59 29.59 0.85
C ARG A 196 8.59 29.30 1.97
N LEU A 197 8.80 28.19 2.64
CA LEU A 197 8.08 27.76 3.84
C LEU A 197 9.10 27.45 4.94
N ASP A 198 8.98 28.11 6.08
CA ASP A 198 9.80 27.82 7.27
C ASP A 198 8.96 27.03 8.27
N LEU A 199 9.35 25.77 8.54
CA LEU A 199 8.68 24.89 9.49
C LEU A 199 9.41 24.88 10.84
N GLU A 200 8.73 25.27 11.91
CA GLU A 200 9.28 25.25 13.28
C GLU A 200 9.16 23.87 13.95
N LYS A 201 8.24 23.04 13.47
CA LYS A 201 7.92 21.71 14.00
C LYS A 201 7.59 20.76 12.85
N ARG A 202 7.56 19.46 13.14
CA ARG A 202 7.19 18.43 12.17
C ARG A 202 5.72 18.61 11.76
N GLN A 203 5.46 18.78 10.47
CA GLN A 203 4.11 19.04 9.95
C GLN A 203 3.88 18.30 8.64
N ARG A 204 2.63 17.90 8.39
CA ARG A 204 2.17 17.42 7.09
C ARG A 204 1.80 18.62 6.24
N LEU A 205 2.50 18.77 5.12
CA LEU A 205 2.21 19.75 4.08
C LEU A 205 1.37 19.10 2.99
N VAL A 206 0.22 19.69 2.69
CA VAL A 206 -0.57 19.39 1.49
C VAL A 206 -0.59 20.64 0.62
N VAL A 207 -0.15 20.51 -0.63
CA VAL A 207 -0.22 21.55 -1.65
C VAL A 207 -1.03 21.01 -2.82
N GLU A 208 -2.11 21.70 -3.18
CA GLU A 208 -2.88 21.43 -4.38
C GLU A 208 -2.79 22.61 -5.34
N VAL A 209 -2.34 22.37 -6.58
CA VAL A 209 -2.25 23.40 -7.64
C VAL A 209 -3.27 23.11 -8.73
N ASP A 210 -4.12 24.10 -9.00
CA ASP A 210 -5.20 24.13 -9.98
C ASP A 210 -4.84 25.14 -11.09
N PRO A 211 -4.08 24.72 -12.12
CA PRO A 211 -3.52 25.59 -13.14
C PRO A 211 -4.39 25.71 -14.40
N THR A 212 -4.14 26.75 -15.20
CA THR A 212 -4.64 26.86 -16.59
C THR A 212 -3.73 26.18 -17.63
N PHE A 213 -2.69 25.49 -17.17
CA PHE A 213 -1.62 24.85 -17.94
C PHE A 213 -1.28 23.50 -17.29
N ASP A 214 -0.36 22.73 -17.84
CA ASP A 214 0.07 21.45 -17.27
C ASP A 214 1.16 21.72 -16.22
N SER A 215 0.81 21.65 -14.93
CA SER A 215 1.73 22.04 -13.85
C SER A 215 2.68 20.92 -13.46
N VAL A 216 3.83 21.33 -12.92
CA VAL A 216 4.75 20.46 -12.19
C VAL A 216 5.05 21.17 -10.88
N VAL A 217 4.94 20.45 -9.76
CA VAL A 217 5.24 20.99 -8.44
C VAL A 217 6.31 20.14 -7.77
N TYR A 218 7.34 20.77 -7.25
CA TYR A 218 8.41 20.09 -6.52
C TYR A 218 8.85 20.88 -5.29
N LEU A 219 9.40 20.18 -4.31
CA LEU A 219 9.76 20.71 -3.01
C LEU A 219 11.23 20.39 -2.72
N ARG A 220 12.03 21.41 -2.37
CA ARG A 220 13.42 21.26 -1.91
C ARG A 220 13.55 21.63 -0.44
N ARG A 221 14.50 20.99 0.26
CA ARG A 221 14.79 21.23 1.67
C ARG A 221 16.15 21.92 1.86
N ASP A 222 16.24 22.85 2.80
CA ASP A 222 17.48 23.54 3.22
C ASP A 222 18.08 24.48 2.17
N ASP A 223 18.37 23.98 0.96
CA ASP A 223 18.95 24.74 -0.16
C ASP A 223 17.99 24.76 -1.35
N CYS A 224 17.73 25.96 -1.87
CA CYS A 224 16.84 26.18 -2.99
C CYS A 224 17.49 25.79 -4.32
N GLU A 225 18.81 25.98 -4.47
CA GLU A 225 19.56 25.80 -5.72
C GLU A 225 19.98 24.33 -5.94
N GLU A 226 20.15 23.58 -4.84
CA GLU A 226 20.66 22.21 -4.87
C GLU A 226 19.61 21.23 -5.39
N LYS A 227 19.85 20.62 -6.55
CA LYS A 227 18.91 19.65 -7.14
C LYS A 227 18.74 18.40 -6.28
N GLU A 228 19.78 17.98 -5.54
CA GLU A 228 19.69 16.83 -4.66
C GLU A 228 18.91 17.09 -3.37
N ALA A 229 18.58 18.35 -3.08
CA ALA A 229 17.74 18.74 -1.96
C ALA A 229 16.24 18.49 -2.21
N GLU A 230 15.84 18.03 -3.40
CA GLU A 230 14.45 17.71 -3.72
C GLU A 230 13.94 16.52 -2.88
N VAL A 231 12.88 16.76 -2.13
CA VAL A 231 12.23 15.79 -1.24
C VAL A 231 10.89 15.28 -1.78
N ALA A 232 10.26 16.00 -2.71
CA ALA A 232 9.03 15.57 -3.38
C ALA A 232 8.86 16.26 -4.73
N CYS A 233 8.20 15.56 -5.66
CA CYS A 233 7.86 16.05 -6.99
C CYS A 233 6.56 15.38 -7.46
N ASN A 234 5.70 16.14 -8.10
CA ASN A 234 4.49 15.63 -8.74
C ASN A 234 4.14 16.51 -9.95
N ASP A 235 3.89 15.87 -11.09
CA ASP A 235 3.38 16.49 -12.32
C ASP A 235 1.86 16.36 -12.38
N ASP A 236 1.31 15.16 -12.20
CA ASP A 236 -0.12 14.90 -12.36
C ASP A 236 -0.86 14.53 -11.06
N VAL A 237 -2.07 15.08 -10.90
CA VAL A 237 -3.04 14.65 -9.88
C VAL A 237 -3.78 13.41 -10.35
N VAL A 238 -3.73 12.35 -9.54
CA VAL A 238 -4.53 11.13 -9.75
C VAL A 238 -5.99 11.38 -9.35
N ALA A 239 -6.93 10.95 -10.19
CA ALA A 239 -8.36 11.09 -9.93
C ALA A 239 -8.75 10.56 -8.53
N GLY A 240 -9.46 11.38 -7.75
CA GLY A 240 -9.92 11.03 -6.40
C GLY A 240 -8.99 11.46 -5.25
N THR A 241 -7.81 12.02 -5.54
CA THR A 241 -6.85 12.49 -4.52
C THR A 241 -6.98 13.98 -4.17
N SER A 242 -7.73 14.76 -4.97
CA SER A 242 -7.92 16.20 -4.79
C SER A 242 -9.33 16.55 -4.28
N LYS A 243 -9.45 17.63 -3.51
CA LYS A 243 -10.77 18.14 -3.03
C LYS A 243 -11.66 18.69 -4.15
N ARG A 244 -11.08 18.93 -5.33
CA ARG A 244 -11.77 19.38 -6.55
C ARG A 244 -11.47 18.45 -7.72
N PRO A 245 -12.40 18.23 -8.66
CA PRO A 245 -12.10 17.56 -9.91
C PRO A 245 -11.09 18.40 -10.71
N MET A 246 -9.81 18.04 -10.61
CA MET A 246 -8.74 18.58 -11.43
C MET A 246 -8.64 17.74 -12.70
N GLN A 247 -8.47 18.38 -13.84
CA GLN A 247 -8.10 17.70 -15.09
C GLN A 247 -6.64 17.20 -14.97
N ASP A 248 -6.18 16.33 -15.88
CA ASP A 248 -4.80 15.79 -16.02
C ASP A 248 -3.75 16.89 -16.29
N ARG A 249 -3.73 17.91 -15.44
CA ARG A 249 -2.98 19.17 -15.58
C ARG A 249 -2.60 19.77 -14.24
N GLY A 250 -3.31 19.42 -13.17
CA GLY A 250 -2.98 19.90 -11.81
C GLY A 250 -1.96 18.99 -11.16
N SER A 251 -1.26 19.51 -10.16
CA SER A 251 -0.28 18.76 -9.35
C SER A 251 -0.61 18.85 -7.87
N ARG A 252 -0.22 17.83 -7.11
CA ARG A 252 -0.42 17.74 -5.66
C ARG A 252 0.78 17.14 -4.96
N ILE A 253 1.24 17.81 -3.91
CA ILE A 253 2.23 17.28 -2.95
C ILE A 253 1.53 17.02 -1.63
N GLU A 254 1.75 15.85 -1.05
CA GLU A 254 1.38 15.53 0.33
C GLU A 254 2.54 14.85 1.03
N GLU A 255 3.20 15.56 1.94
CA GLU A 255 4.43 15.12 2.58
C GLU A 255 4.46 15.44 4.07
N VAL A 256 5.08 14.56 4.86
CA VAL A 256 5.40 14.82 6.26
C VAL A 256 6.82 15.37 6.31
N LEU A 257 6.95 16.63 6.74
CA LEU A 257 8.21 17.37 6.69
C LEU A 257 8.76 17.60 8.10
N GLU A 258 10.07 17.43 8.24
CA GLU A 258 10.81 17.78 9.46
C GLU A 258 10.99 19.31 9.57
N PRO A 259 11.26 19.85 10.78
CA PRO A 259 11.54 21.27 10.95
C PRO A 259 12.70 21.74 10.07
N GLY A 260 12.55 22.92 9.47
CA GLY A 260 13.54 23.50 8.56
C GLY A 260 12.90 24.37 7.47
N PRO A 261 13.74 25.04 6.66
CA PRO A 261 13.29 25.79 5.50
C PRO A 261 13.06 24.86 4.30
N TYR A 262 11.98 25.10 3.57
CA TYR A 262 11.61 24.41 2.35
C TYR A 262 11.30 25.41 1.24
N PHE A 263 11.55 24.99 0.00
CA PHE A 263 11.31 25.78 -1.20
C PHE A 263 10.38 25.02 -2.13
N LEU A 264 9.18 25.55 -2.36
CA LEU A 264 8.18 24.99 -3.25
C LEU A 264 8.27 25.68 -4.61
N PHE A 265 8.39 24.89 -5.66
CA PHE A 265 8.44 25.35 -7.04
C PHE A 265 7.12 25.01 -7.70
N VAL A 266 6.46 26.03 -8.27
CA VAL A 266 5.31 25.83 -9.16
C VAL A 266 5.77 26.13 -10.58
N ASP A 267 5.80 25.09 -11.40
CA ASP A 267 6.39 25.06 -12.73
C ASP A 267 5.42 24.40 -13.74
N ALA A 268 5.81 24.26 -15.00
CA ALA A 268 4.99 23.65 -16.05
C ALA A 268 5.73 22.56 -16.84
N ALA A 269 4.99 21.53 -17.24
CA ALA A 269 5.50 20.53 -18.17
C ALA A 269 5.66 21.17 -19.57
N GLY A 270 6.89 21.25 -20.07
CA GLY A 270 7.21 21.86 -21.36
C GLY A 270 7.56 23.34 -21.28
N SER A 271 6.91 24.20 -22.09
CA SER A 271 7.24 25.64 -22.20
C SER A 271 6.06 26.59 -21.92
N ASN A 272 4.91 26.04 -21.50
CA ASN A 272 3.65 26.79 -21.41
C ASN A 272 3.32 27.17 -19.96
N GLY A 273 3.62 28.40 -19.57
CA GLY A 273 3.20 28.96 -18.27
C GLY A 273 1.81 29.60 -18.30
N GLY A 274 1.19 29.76 -17.13
CA GLY A 274 -0.15 30.32 -17.00
C GLY A 274 -0.47 30.75 -15.57
N THR A 275 -1.75 31.02 -15.32
CA THR A 275 -2.25 31.33 -13.98
C THR A 275 -2.64 30.05 -13.27
N TYR A 276 -2.54 30.04 -11.94
CA TYR A 276 -2.96 28.91 -11.11
C TYR A 276 -3.62 29.39 -9.82
N ARG A 277 -4.44 28.53 -9.24
CA ARG A 277 -4.90 28.62 -7.86
C ARG A 277 -4.17 27.57 -7.04
N MET A 278 -3.65 27.95 -5.88
CA MET A 278 -2.95 27.05 -4.97
C MET A 278 -3.67 26.99 -3.64
N ASP A 279 -3.83 25.79 -3.09
CA ASP A 279 -4.38 25.56 -1.75
C ASP A 279 -3.31 24.86 -0.90
N VAL A 280 -2.92 25.47 0.22
CA VAL A 280 -1.85 24.96 1.09
C VAL A 280 -2.40 24.69 2.48
N GLU A 281 -2.29 23.44 2.93
CA GLU A 281 -2.68 23.03 4.27
C GLU A 281 -1.47 22.51 5.05
N LEU A 282 -1.31 22.97 6.29
CA LEU A 282 -0.35 22.45 7.25
C LEU A 282 -1.09 21.81 8.42
N THR A 283 -0.74 20.57 8.73
CA THR A 283 -1.26 19.85 9.90
C THR A 283 -0.11 19.44 10.80
N ASP A 284 -0.23 19.67 12.11
CA ASP A 284 0.77 19.19 13.07
C ASP A 284 0.85 17.67 13.09
N VAL A 285 2.08 17.16 13.08
CA VAL A 285 2.36 15.73 13.13
C VAL A 285 2.93 15.41 14.50
N PRO A 286 2.24 14.59 15.32
CA PRO A 286 2.74 14.21 16.64
C PRO A 286 4.11 13.55 16.55
N THR A 287 4.93 13.73 17.59
CA THR A 287 6.19 12.99 17.73
C THR A 287 5.90 11.50 17.94
N LEU A 288 6.84 10.63 17.56
CA LEU A 288 6.74 9.20 17.82
C LEU A 288 6.43 8.89 19.30
N ALA A 289 7.06 9.62 20.22
CA ALA A 289 6.80 9.47 21.65
C ALA A 289 5.37 9.85 22.06
N GLU A 290 4.78 10.86 21.41
CA GLU A 290 3.37 11.23 21.63
C GLU A 290 2.43 10.18 21.04
N THR A 291 2.67 9.75 19.80
CA THR A 291 1.92 8.69 19.11
C THR A 291 1.90 7.40 19.94
N CYS A 292 3.05 6.96 20.44
CA CYS A 292 3.17 5.79 21.31
C CYS A 292 2.46 5.95 22.66
N ARG A 293 2.51 7.13 23.29
CA ARG A 293 1.76 7.39 24.54
C ARG A 293 0.25 7.39 24.35
N GLN A 294 -0.21 7.74 23.15
CA GLN A 294 -1.62 7.81 22.78
C GLN A 294 -2.14 6.51 22.16
N ALA A 295 -1.31 5.46 22.06
CA ALA A 295 -1.69 4.16 21.52
C ALA A 295 -2.94 3.62 22.23
N LYS A 296 -3.97 3.31 21.44
CA LYS A 296 -5.27 2.87 21.96
C LYS A 296 -5.15 1.44 22.48
N PRO A 297 -5.76 1.07 23.63
CA PRO A 297 -5.81 -0.32 24.06
C PRO A 297 -6.48 -1.21 23.01
N LEU A 298 -5.87 -2.35 22.71
CA LEU A 298 -6.40 -3.39 21.83
C LEU A 298 -7.03 -4.49 22.69
N GLY A 299 -8.36 -4.55 22.65
CA GLY A 299 -9.11 -5.69 23.18
C GLY A 299 -9.16 -6.84 22.18
N SER A 300 -10.23 -7.63 22.21
CA SER A 300 -10.48 -8.67 21.20
C SER A 300 -10.85 -8.12 19.82
N HIS A 301 -11.29 -6.86 19.75
CA HIS A 301 -11.69 -6.21 18.51
C HIS A 301 -11.42 -4.70 18.58
N ALA A 302 -11.02 -4.09 17.47
CA ALA A 302 -10.94 -2.66 17.29
C ALA A 302 -11.30 -2.25 15.86
N ALA A 303 -11.73 -1.00 15.68
CA ALA A 303 -11.90 -0.40 14.36
C ALA A 303 -11.02 0.85 14.26
N GLY A 304 -10.54 1.12 13.05
CA GLY A 304 -9.67 2.25 12.76
C GLY A 304 -9.81 2.75 11.33
N ALA A 305 -9.13 3.84 11.03
CA ALA A 305 -9.07 4.43 9.70
C ALA A 305 -7.73 5.15 9.52
N LEU A 306 -7.03 4.86 8.43
CA LEU A 306 -5.71 5.42 8.14
C LEU A 306 -5.78 6.84 7.54
N ASN A 307 -6.98 7.42 7.39
CA ASN A 307 -7.21 8.71 6.72
C ASN A 307 -6.44 9.88 7.36
N ASP A 308 -6.30 9.87 8.68
CA ASP A 308 -5.61 10.91 9.45
C ASP A 308 -4.30 10.42 10.07
N ALA A 309 -3.89 9.20 9.71
CA ALA A 309 -2.63 8.62 10.17
C ALA A 309 -1.46 9.17 9.35
N PHE A 310 -0.27 9.04 9.93
CA PHE A 310 0.97 9.53 9.35
C PHE A 310 1.95 8.39 9.25
N ASP A 311 2.77 8.45 8.22
CA ASP A 311 3.92 7.60 8.00
C ASP A 311 5.03 7.92 9.03
N GLN A 312 5.12 7.14 10.10
CA GLN A 312 6.06 7.37 11.20
C GLN A 312 6.73 6.09 11.73
N LEU A 313 6.20 4.92 11.38
CA LEU A 313 6.34 3.71 12.17
C LEU A 313 6.52 2.50 11.24
N HIS A 314 7.69 2.36 10.62
CA HIS A 314 7.88 1.32 9.60
C HIS A 314 8.11 -0.08 10.16
N GLY A 315 7.39 -1.06 9.64
CA GLY A 315 7.70 -2.47 9.83
C GLY A 315 8.80 -2.96 8.89
N SER A 316 9.49 -4.05 9.22
CA SER A 316 10.49 -4.65 8.32
C SER A 316 9.91 -5.23 7.01
N CYS A 317 8.59 -5.39 6.95
CA CYS A 317 7.82 -5.85 5.81
C CYS A 317 6.98 -4.73 5.16
N ASP A 318 7.05 -3.50 5.67
CA ASP A 318 6.49 -2.32 5.01
C ASP A 318 7.59 -1.61 4.21
N PHE A 319 7.54 -1.77 2.88
CA PHE A 319 8.52 -1.18 1.96
C PHE A 319 8.03 0.12 1.31
N GLY A 320 6.75 0.46 1.45
CA GLY A 320 6.17 1.63 0.80
C GLY A 320 5.75 2.73 1.75
N HIS A 321 6.06 2.59 3.05
CA HIS A 321 5.99 3.67 4.06
C HIS A 321 4.57 4.23 4.18
N GLY A 322 3.62 3.33 4.44
CA GLY A 322 2.22 3.68 4.60
C GLY A 322 1.91 4.42 5.89
N PRO A 323 0.74 5.06 6.00
CA PRO A 323 0.30 5.63 7.28
C PRO A 323 -0.04 4.53 8.30
N GLU A 324 0.40 4.68 9.55
CA GLU A 324 0.18 3.66 10.59
C GLU A 324 -0.54 4.19 11.84
N ILE A 325 -1.22 3.28 12.56
CA ILE A 325 -1.84 3.56 13.86
C ILE A 325 -1.38 2.54 14.90
N PRO A 326 -0.77 2.97 16.02
CA PRO A 326 -0.41 2.07 17.10
C PRO A 326 -1.59 1.71 18.01
N TYR A 327 -1.64 0.45 18.38
CA TYR A 327 -2.54 -0.13 19.36
C TYR A 327 -1.73 -0.88 20.42
N ARG A 328 -2.09 -0.72 21.69
CA ARG A 328 -1.43 -1.40 22.81
C ARG A 328 -2.12 -2.72 23.12
N LEU A 329 -1.40 -3.83 23.00
CA LEU A 329 -1.84 -5.17 23.38
C LEU A 329 -1.17 -5.57 24.70
N ASP A 330 -1.95 -5.77 25.76
CA ASP A 330 -1.45 -6.24 27.05
C ASP A 330 -1.74 -7.75 27.22
N LEU A 331 -0.68 -8.54 27.37
CA LEU A 331 -0.77 -10.00 27.55
C LEU A 331 -0.49 -10.39 29.00
N PRO A 332 -1.46 -11.00 29.71
CA PRO A 332 -1.30 -11.35 31.13
C PRO A 332 -0.51 -12.64 31.35
N ALA A 333 -0.41 -13.49 30.32
CA ALA A 333 0.25 -14.78 30.36
C ALA A 333 0.85 -15.09 28.98
N ARG A 334 1.79 -16.04 28.93
CA ARG A 334 2.34 -16.54 27.68
C ARG A 334 1.21 -17.21 26.88
N ALA A 335 1.02 -16.79 25.63
CA ALA A 335 -0.13 -17.20 24.82
C ALA A 335 0.21 -17.24 23.34
N ARG A 336 -0.48 -18.10 22.59
CA ARG A 336 -0.58 -17.95 21.14
C ARG A 336 -1.48 -16.76 20.86
N THR A 337 -0.98 -15.86 20.04
CA THR A 337 -1.63 -14.61 19.69
C THR A 337 -1.82 -14.57 18.19
N ARG A 338 -3.04 -14.30 17.75
CA ARG A 338 -3.36 -13.98 16.37
C ARG A 338 -3.99 -12.60 16.34
N VAL A 339 -3.41 -11.72 15.53
CA VAL A 339 -3.99 -10.41 15.20
C VAL A 339 -4.31 -10.42 13.72
N VAL A 340 -5.56 -10.19 13.36
CA VAL A 340 -6.00 -10.11 11.96
C VAL A 340 -6.45 -8.68 11.70
N MET A 341 -5.94 -8.08 10.64
CA MET A 341 -6.44 -6.82 10.13
C MET A 341 -7.24 -7.07 8.86
N HIS A 342 -8.49 -6.59 8.87
CA HIS A 342 -9.40 -6.64 7.74
C HIS A 342 -9.51 -5.24 7.13
N ALA A 343 -8.97 -5.05 5.93
CA ALA A 343 -9.12 -3.82 5.18
C ALA A 343 -10.56 -3.67 4.67
N VAL A 344 -11.14 -2.48 4.89
CA VAL A 344 -12.45 -2.08 4.37
C VAL A 344 -12.19 -1.09 3.23
N GLY A 345 -12.17 -1.62 2.01
CA GLY A 345 -11.85 -0.90 0.78
C GLY A 345 -10.64 -1.50 0.07
N ASP A 346 -10.17 -0.83 -0.97
CA ASP A 346 -9.09 -1.31 -1.83
C ASP A 346 -7.75 -0.75 -1.34
N PHE A 347 -7.21 -1.29 -0.26
CA PHE A 347 -5.81 -1.07 0.13
C PHE A 347 -5.19 -2.37 0.67
N ALA A 348 -3.88 -2.50 0.51
CA ALA A 348 -3.13 -3.65 1.01
C ALA A 348 -2.72 -3.43 2.47
N PRO A 349 -3.26 -4.18 3.44
CA PRO A 349 -2.98 -3.96 4.86
C PRO A 349 -1.65 -4.62 5.28
N VAL A 350 -0.96 -3.98 6.23
CA VAL A 350 0.25 -4.50 6.87
C VAL A 350 0.03 -4.51 8.38
N LEU A 351 0.56 -5.54 9.05
CA LEU A 351 0.63 -5.62 10.49
C LEU A 351 2.08 -5.83 10.92
N HIS A 352 2.54 -5.01 11.85
CA HIS A 352 3.76 -5.28 12.57
C HIS A 352 3.59 -5.07 14.07
N MET A 353 4.46 -5.69 14.85
CA MET A 353 4.37 -5.70 16.30
C MET A 353 5.74 -5.46 16.93
N ARG A 354 5.80 -4.55 17.91
CA ARG A 354 7.02 -4.27 18.68
C ARG A 354 6.79 -4.49 20.16
N SER A 355 7.81 -4.94 20.87
CA SER A 355 7.78 -5.04 22.35
C SER A 355 8.04 -3.69 23.04
N SER A 356 8.61 -2.71 22.32
CA SER A 356 8.68 -1.31 22.74
C SER A 356 8.29 -0.40 21.58
N CYS A 357 7.22 0.37 21.73
CA CYS A 357 6.62 1.14 20.62
C CYS A 357 7.63 2.02 19.86
N ALA A 358 8.46 2.77 20.60
CA ALA A 358 9.37 3.76 20.03
C ALA A 358 10.75 3.19 19.64
N ASP A 359 11.00 1.90 19.87
CA ASP A 359 12.27 1.24 19.55
C ASP A 359 12.07 0.28 18.37
N ASP A 360 12.50 0.70 17.19
CA ASP A 360 12.41 -0.05 15.94
C ASP A 360 13.13 -1.41 15.99
N LYS A 361 14.16 -1.55 16.84
CA LYS A 361 14.91 -2.80 17.02
C LYS A 361 14.17 -3.85 17.82
N THR A 362 12.98 -3.52 18.33
CA THR A 362 12.18 -4.41 19.17
C THR A 362 11.00 -5.03 18.43
N GLU A 363 11.01 -4.97 17.09
CA GLU A 363 10.07 -5.69 16.26
C GLU A 363 10.12 -7.20 16.53
N VAL A 364 8.95 -7.76 16.81
CA VAL A 364 8.75 -9.17 17.14
C VAL A 364 8.25 -9.93 15.91
N ALA A 365 7.39 -9.29 15.11
CA ALA A 365 6.83 -9.87 13.90
C ALA A 365 6.32 -8.78 12.96
N CYS A 366 6.31 -9.08 11.67
CA CYS A 366 5.77 -8.26 10.60
C CYS A 366 5.15 -9.17 9.53
N THR A 367 4.00 -8.78 8.98
CA THR A 367 3.33 -9.51 7.89
C THR A 367 2.44 -8.60 7.04
N ASP A 368 2.47 -8.85 5.74
CA ASP A 368 1.61 -8.28 4.70
C ASP A 368 0.67 -9.33 4.10
N ARG A 369 0.58 -10.52 4.72
CA ARG A 369 -0.18 -11.68 4.20
C ARG A 369 -1.29 -12.12 5.14
N GLY A 370 -2.37 -12.58 4.53
CA GLY A 370 -3.47 -13.25 5.22
C GLY A 370 -4.21 -14.20 4.29
N MET A 371 -5.33 -14.74 4.77
CA MET A 371 -6.14 -15.72 4.02
C MET A 371 -6.81 -15.13 2.78
N ARG A 372 -6.88 -13.80 2.66
CA ARG A 372 -7.48 -13.05 1.55
C ARG A 372 -6.61 -11.84 1.25
N ALA A 373 -6.69 -11.31 0.03
CA ALA A 373 -5.91 -10.14 -0.37
C ALA A 373 -6.18 -8.87 0.48
N ALA A 374 -7.39 -8.73 1.04
CA ALA A 374 -7.77 -7.63 1.91
C ALA A 374 -7.51 -7.90 3.40
N ASP A 375 -6.90 -9.04 3.73
CA ASP A 375 -6.61 -9.44 5.10
C ASP A 375 -5.10 -9.60 5.28
N THR A 376 -4.58 -9.18 6.43
CA THR A 376 -3.25 -9.59 6.91
C THR A 376 -3.36 -10.16 8.31
N ALA A 377 -2.59 -11.19 8.62
CA ALA A 377 -2.67 -11.93 9.87
C ALA A 377 -1.28 -12.16 10.47
N LEU A 378 -1.08 -11.66 11.68
CA LEU A 378 0.12 -11.86 12.49
C LEU A 378 -0.16 -12.93 13.54
N VAL A 379 0.62 -14.01 13.47
CA VAL A 379 0.54 -15.16 14.38
C VAL A 379 1.87 -15.35 15.10
N ALA A 380 1.84 -15.41 16.44
CA ALA A 380 3.05 -15.60 17.24
C ALA A 380 2.74 -16.15 18.64
N THR A 381 3.67 -16.89 19.23
CA THR A 381 3.67 -17.17 20.67
C THR A 381 4.39 -16.04 21.38
N LEU A 382 3.70 -15.35 22.28
CA LEU A 382 4.21 -14.16 22.97
C LEU A 382 4.27 -14.40 24.47
N ASP A 383 5.34 -13.93 25.10
CA ASP A 383 5.49 -13.91 26.56
C ASP A 383 4.61 -12.80 27.18
N PRO A 384 4.26 -12.90 28.49
CA PRO A 384 3.49 -11.87 29.18
C PRO A 384 4.19 -10.51 29.10
N GLY A 385 3.45 -9.46 28.76
CA GLY A 385 4.01 -8.13 28.55
C GLY A 385 3.07 -7.19 27.81
N ALA A 386 3.54 -5.96 27.60
CA ALA A 386 2.84 -4.97 26.77
C ALA A 386 3.54 -4.89 25.41
N TYR A 387 2.78 -5.07 24.34
CA TYR A 387 3.23 -4.96 22.96
C TYR A 387 2.49 -3.83 22.27
N THR A 388 3.08 -3.28 21.22
CA THR A 388 2.41 -2.35 20.31
C THR A 388 2.20 -3.03 18.98
N VAL A 389 0.94 -3.11 18.56
CA VAL A 389 0.51 -3.57 17.24
C VAL A 389 0.27 -2.36 16.38
N PHE A 390 0.83 -2.34 15.19
CA PHE A 390 0.69 -1.24 14.25
C PHE A 390 -0.16 -1.73 13.09
N ALA A 391 -1.31 -1.09 12.91
CA ALA A 391 -2.16 -1.26 11.74
C ALA A 391 -1.69 -0.28 10.67
N ASP A 392 -1.32 -0.82 9.52
CA ASP A 392 -0.51 -0.14 8.51
C ASP A 392 -1.02 -0.54 7.10
N SER A 393 -0.47 0.07 6.05
CA SER A 393 -0.71 -0.24 4.66
C SER A 393 0.59 -0.25 3.86
N VAL A 394 0.66 -1.05 2.80
CA VAL A 394 1.90 -1.20 2.02
C VAL A 394 2.36 0.09 1.32
N GLU A 395 1.44 1.01 0.98
CA GLU A 395 1.76 2.17 0.14
C GLU A 395 1.50 3.49 0.86
N LYS A 396 2.42 4.46 0.73
CA LYS A 396 2.33 5.83 1.28
C LYS A 396 0.97 6.53 1.09
N GLY A 397 0.32 6.31 -0.06
CA GLY A 397 -0.97 6.93 -0.39
C GLY A 397 -2.20 6.10 0.00
N SER A 398 -2.01 4.84 0.40
CA SER A 398 -3.10 3.92 0.70
C SER A 398 -3.80 4.31 2.00
N ARG A 399 -5.08 4.69 1.89
CA ARG A 399 -5.91 5.09 3.02
C ARG A 399 -7.22 4.33 2.99
N GLY A 400 -7.62 3.80 4.13
CA GLY A 400 -8.87 3.10 4.26
C GLY A 400 -9.26 2.85 5.70
N ARG A 401 -10.49 2.33 5.85
CA ARG A 401 -10.97 1.85 7.15
C ARG A 401 -10.52 0.42 7.35
N PHE A 402 -10.41 -0.01 8.59
CA PHE A 402 -10.08 -1.40 8.91
C PHE A 402 -10.72 -1.83 10.23
N THR A 403 -10.77 -3.15 10.42
CA THR A 403 -10.96 -3.75 11.73
C THR A 403 -9.75 -4.58 12.12
N LEU A 404 -9.49 -4.67 13.42
CA LEU A 404 -8.53 -5.57 14.03
C LEU A 404 -9.30 -6.58 14.87
N ASP A 405 -8.97 -7.86 14.72
CA ASP A 405 -9.48 -8.95 15.55
C ASP A 405 -8.30 -9.63 16.24
N VAL A 406 -8.41 -9.85 17.55
CA VAL A 406 -7.37 -10.49 18.36
C VAL A 406 -7.91 -11.76 18.99
N ASP A 407 -7.31 -12.88 18.61
CA ASP A 407 -7.53 -14.17 19.25
C ASP A 407 -6.33 -14.52 20.14
N LEU A 408 -6.63 -14.98 21.36
CA LEU A 408 -5.63 -15.49 22.30
C LEU A 408 -5.99 -16.91 22.70
N THR A 409 -5.01 -17.80 22.71
CA THR A 409 -5.18 -19.16 23.23
C THR A 409 -3.94 -19.64 23.98
N LEU A 410 -4.05 -20.80 24.64
CA LEU A 410 -2.96 -21.39 25.41
C LEU A 410 -1.79 -21.75 24.48
N GLU A 411 -0.54 -21.64 24.97
CA GLU A 411 0.66 -21.98 24.19
C GLU A 411 0.60 -23.39 23.57
N GLY A 412 0.08 -24.36 24.33
CA GLY A 412 -0.07 -25.75 23.86
C GLY A 412 -1.35 -26.04 23.09
N GLY A 413 -2.18 -25.03 22.79
CA GLY A 413 -3.51 -25.24 22.24
C GLY A 413 -4.50 -25.82 23.27
N LYS A 414 -5.77 -25.88 22.88
CA LYS A 414 -6.84 -26.54 23.67
C LYS A 414 -7.23 -27.88 23.05
N GLY A 415 -6.82 -28.08 21.80
CA GLY A 415 -7.19 -29.17 20.92
C GLY A 415 -8.51 -28.89 20.19
N VAL A 416 -8.54 -29.30 18.93
CA VAL A 416 -9.64 -29.05 17.99
C VAL A 416 -10.05 -30.36 17.31
N ARG A 417 -11.10 -30.30 16.49
CA ARG A 417 -11.42 -31.45 15.65
C ARG A 417 -10.31 -31.68 14.62
N GLY A 418 -9.88 -32.92 14.51
CA GLY A 418 -8.77 -33.31 13.64
C GLY A 418 -7.42 -33.21 14.33
N ASP A 419 -7.36 -32.90 15.63
CA ASP A 419 -6.12 -32.81 16.40
C ASP A 419 -5.56 -34.20 16.77
N ALA A 420 -6.33 -35.27 16.57
CA ALA A 420 -5.90 -36.63 16.84
C ALA A 420 -6.27 -37.60 15.71
N CYS A 421 -5.69 -38.80 15.77
CA CYS A 421 -6.01 -39.86 14.83
C CYS A 421 -7.48 -40.31 14.87
N GLY A 422 -8.09 -40.28 16.06
CA GLY A 422 -9.45 -40.75 16.30
C GLY A 422 -10.54 -39.83 15.72
N ASP A 423 -10.23 -38.56 15.53
CA ASP A 423 -11.15 -37.54 15.01
C ASP A 423 -10.67 -36.88 13.71
N ALA A 424 -9.67 -37.50 13.06
CA ALA A 424 -9.15 -37.12 11.76
C ALA A 424 -10.27 -36.78 10.76
N ILE A 425 -10.16 -35.59 10.16
CA ILE A 425 -11.21 -35.01 9.30
C ILE A 425 -11.27 -35.77 7.97
N ALA A 426 -12.45 -36.28 7.59
CA ALA A 426 -12.63 -36.96 6.32
C ALA A 426 -12.61 -35.95 5.16
N ILE A 427 -11.77 -36.18 4.17
CA ILE A 427 -11.70 -35.37 2.94
C ILE A 427 -11.70 -36.26 1.70
N THR A 428 -12.15 -35.67 0.59
CA THR A 428 -12.16 -36.29 -0.74
C THR A 428 -11.07 -35.65 -1.61
N PRO A 429 -10.26 -36.43 -2.33
CA PRO A 429 -9.15 -35.90 -3.13
C PRO A 429 -9.63 -35.40 -4.50
N GLU A 430 -10.52 -34.43 -4.51
CA GLU A 430 -11.25 -33.92 -5.69
C GLU A 430 -10.87 -32.47 -6.10
N ASP A 431 -9.70 -32.00 -5.67
CA ASP A 431 -9.13 -30.68 -6.03
C ASP A 431 -9.98 -29.47 -5.58
N LYS A 432 -10.78 -29.66 -4.52
CA LYS A 432 -11.50 -28.60 -3.82
C LYS A 432 -10.64 -28.05 -2.68
N SER A 433 -10.80 -26.75 -2.40
CA SER A 433 -10.17 -26.11 -1.25
C SER A 433 -10.68 -26.74 0.05
N VAL A 434 -9.76 -27.11 0.92
CA VAL A 434 -9.99 -27.59 2.28
C VAL A 434 -9.40 -26.55 3.22
N ASP A 435 -10.23 -25.98 4.08
CA ASP A 435 -9.81 -25.00 5.08
C ASP A 435 -9.47 -25.70 6.40
N GLY A 436 -8.48 -25.17 7.12
CA GLY A 436 -8.10 -25.62 8.45
C GLY A 436 -7.49 -24.50 9.29
N ASP A 437 -7.33 -24.75 10.59
CA ASP A 437 -6.73 -23.81 11.53
C ASP A 437 -5.98 -24.55 12.65
N THR A 438 -4.66 -24.45 12.63
CA THR A 438 -3.78 -25.03 13.66
C THR A 438 -3.71 -24.17 14.94
N PHE A 439 -4.32 -22.98 14.97
CA PHE A 439 -4.15 -22.01 16.06
C PHE A 439 -4.50 -22.56 17.45
N GLU A 440 -5.63 -23.29 17.58
CA GLU A 440 -6.03 -23.91 18.84
C GLU A 440 -5.67 -25.41 18.95
N ALA A 441 -5.05 -25.97 17.91
CA ALA A 441 -4.61 -27.36 17.88
C ALA A 441 -3.39 -27.61 18.77
N LYS A 442 -3.18 -28.85 19.19
CA LYS A 442 -2.03 -29.29 19.96
C LYS A 442 -0.90 -29.70 19.01
N ASP A 443 0.27 -29.94 19.60
CA ASP A 443 1.44 -30.56 18.97
C ASP A 443 1.41 -32.05 19.37
N ASP A 444 0.55 -32.83 18.71
CA ASP A 444 0.30 -34.25 18.99
C ASP A 444 1.04 -35.16 17.98
N PHE A 445 1.47 -34.61 16.84
CA PHE A 445 2.30 -35.27 15.84
C PHE A 445 3.69 -34.64 15.78
N ALA A 446 4.66 -35.40 15.29
CA ALA A 446 6.03 -34.91 15.14
C ALA A 446 6.65 -35.56 13.90
N PRO A 447 6.33 -35.05 12.71
CA PRO A 447 6.82 -35.57 11.44
C PRO A 447 8.30 -35.22 11.27
N THR A 448 9.00 -35.99 10.44
CA THR A 448 10.47 -35.90 10.32
C THR A 448 10.99 -34.60 9.71
N CYS A 449 10.16 -33.89 8.96
CA CYS A 449 10.54 -32.64 8.29
C CYS A 449 10.11 -31.36 9.04
N ALA A 450 9.41 -31.48 10.17
CA ALA A 450 9.02 -30.35 11.01
C ALA A 450 9.76 -30.37 12.35
N GLY A 451 9.99 -29.19 12.93
CA GLY A 451 10.50 -29.08 14.29
C GLY A 451 9.44 -29.52 15.32
N LYS A 452 9.88 -29.95 16.52
CA LYS A 452 8.95 -30.20 17.63
C LYS A 452 8.27 -28.90 18.06
N GLY A 453 6.97 -28.92 18.39
CA GLY A 453 6.23 -27.76 18.90
C GLY A 453 5.41 -27.01 17.85
N GLY A 454 5.21 -27.60 16.67
CA GLY A 454 4.25 -27.14 15.67
C GLY A 454 2.86 -27.66 16.03
N ALA A 455 1.84 -26.82 15.91
CA ALA A 455 0.48 -27.31 16.11
C ALA A 455 0.00 -28.02 14.85
N ASP A 456 -0.75 -29.10 15.00
CA ASP A 456 -1.03 -30.01 13.90
C ASP A 456 -2.52 -30.34 13.74
N MET A 457 -2.89 -30.67 12.50
CA MET A 457 -4.21 -31.16 12.16
C MET A 457 -4.09 -32.37 11.26
N MET A 458 -5.01 -33.30 11.43
CA MET A 458 -5.04 -34.60 10.78
C MET A 458 -6.29 -34.77 9.93
N TYR A 459 -6.06 -35.15 8.68
CA TYR A 459 -7.07 -35.48 7.71
C TYR A 459 -6.95 -36.94 7.29
N ARG A 460 -8.06 -37.54 6.86
CA ARG A 460 -8.10 -38.90 6.32
C ARG A 460 -8.79 -38.92 4.96
N PHE A 461 -8.28 -39.72 4.04
CA PHE A 461 -8.88 -39.94 2.74
C PHE A 461 -8.70 -41.40 2.28
N GLU A 462 -9.55 -41.83 1.36
CA GLU A 462 -9.51 -43.17 0.78
C GLU A 462 -9.24 -43.10 -0.72
N LEU A 463 -8.39 -44.01 -1.19
CA LEU A 463 -8.09 -44.21 -2.61
C LEU A 463 -8.70 -45.54 -3.07
N PRO A 464 -9.68 -45.54 -4.00
CA PRO A 464 -10.28 -46.77 -4.51
C PRO A 464 -9.38 -47.50 -5.52
N ALA A 465 -8.44 -46.77 -6.12
CA ALA A 465 -7.51 -47.25 -7.13
C ALA A 465 -6.11 -46.66 -6.88
N ARG A 466 -5.09 -47.25 -7.50
CA ARG A 466 -3.74 -46.68 -7.45
C ARG A 466 -3.78 -45.31 -8.11
N SER A 467 -3.34 -44.29 -7.39
CA SER A 467 -3.51 -42.90 -7.78
C SER A 467 -2.23 -42.09 -7.56
N ARG A 468 -2.01 -41.09 -8.41
CA ARG A 468 -1.07 -40.01 -8.14
C ARG A 468 -1.77 -38.98 -7.27
N VAL A 469 -1.27 -38.76 -6.06
CA VAL A 469 -1.85 -37.85 -5.07
C VAL A 469 -0.99 -36.60 -4.95
N THR A 470 -1.61 -35.44 -5.12
CA THR A 470 -0.95 -34.14 -4.93
C THR A 470 -1.65 -33.31 -3.87
N ALA A 471 -0.88 -32.69 -2.97
CA ALA A 471 -1.38 -31.72 -1.98
C ALA A 471 -0.56 -30.43 -2.04
N ARG A 472 -1.23 -29.27 -2.06
CA ARG A 472 -0.59 -27.93 -2.09
C ARG A 472 -1.43 -26.92 -1.31
N PHE A 473 -0.79 -26.05 -0.54
CA PHE A 473 -1.44 -24.91 0.09
C PHE A 473 -1.87 -23.88 -0.98
N ASP A 474 -3.06 -23.33 -0.81
CA ASP A 474 -3.60 -22.20 -1.59
C ASP A 474 -3.32 -20.88 -0.85
N ALA A 475 -3.45 -20.87 0.49
CA ALA A 475 -3.15 -19.74 1.37
C ALA A 475 -2.80 -20.23 2.79
N GLU A 476 -1.96 -19.50 3.52
CA GLU A 476 -1.55 -19.83 4.88
C GLU A 476 -1.19 -18.57 5.69
N GLU A 477 -1.58 -18.52 6.97
CA GLU A 477 -1.19 -17.46 7.92
C GLU A 477 0.19 -17.72 8.54
N GLY A 478 0.46 -18.99 8.84
CA GLY A 478 1.74 -19.48 9.34
C GLY A 478 2.37 -20.41 8.32
N ASN A 479 3.68 -20.65 8.42
CA ASN A 479 4.35 -21.59 7.51
C ASN A 479 4.04 -23.04 7.91
N HIS A 480 3.31 -23.74 7.07
CA HIS A 480 2.91 -25.13 7.29
C HIS A 480 3.67 -26.12 6.39
N VAL A 481 3.67 -27.39 6.80
CA VAL A 481 4.12 -28.53 5.99
C VAL A 481 3.07 -29.62 6.00
N PHE A 482 3.04 -30.42 4.94
CA PHE A 482 2.29 -31.67 4.93
C PHE A 482 3.17 -32.82 5.41
N PHE A 483 2.56 -33.76 6.12
CA PHE A 483 3.09 -35.11 6.26
C PHE A 483 2.04 -36.14 5.88
N LEU A 484 2.44 -37.12 5.09
CA LEU A 484 1.56 -38.16 4.57
C LEU A 484 1.98 -39.50 5.16
N ALA A 485 1.03 -40.24 5.73
CA ALA A 485 1.27 -41.55 6.31
C ALA A 485 0.17 -42.55 5.92
N LYS A 486 0.52 -43.85 5.96
CA LYS A 486 -0.46 -44.93 5.76
C LYS A 486 -1.26 -45.24 7.02
N SER A 487 -0.66 -45.07 8.19
CA SER A 487 -1.31 -45.19 9.49
C SER A 487 -1.03 -43.96 10.32
N CYS A 488 -2.06 -43.41 10.96
CA CYS A 488 -1.90 -42.24 11.80
C CYS A 488 -1.05 -42.56 13.04
N ALA A 489 -0.20 -41.59 13.44
CA ALA A 489 0.75 -41.69 14.55
C ALA A 489 1.75 -42.86 14.50
N ASP A 490 1.88 -43.55 13.36
CA ASP A 490 2.91 -44.58 13.16
C ASP A 490 3.96 -44.09 12.17
N ARG A 491 5.06 -43.57 12.71
CA ARG A 491 6.20 -43.08 11.92
C ARG A 491 6.82 -44.14 11.00
N ALA A 492 6.63 -45.45 11.29
CA ALA A 492 7.09 -46.49 10.38
C ALA A 492 6.33 -46.49 9.05
N THR A 493 5.23 -45.73 8.97
CA THR A 493 4.36 -45.61 7.80
C THR A 493 4.37 -44.24 7.13
N ASP A 494 5.28 -43.35 7.55
CA ASP A 494 5.50 -42.06 6.90
C ASP A 494 5.93 -42.29 5.44
N ILE A 495 5.23 -41.62 4.53
CA ILE A 495 5.44 -41.73 3.08
C ILE A 495 6.19 -40.51 2.57
N ALA A 496 5.72 -39.32 2.94
CA ALA A 496 6.27 -38.06 2.47
C ALA A 496 6.08 -36.96 3.52
N CYS A 497 6.98 -35.98 3.53
CA CYS A 497 6.92 -34.81 4.39
C CYS A 497 7.55 -33.62 3.67
N ALA A 498 6.74 -32.62 3.30
CA ALA A 498 7.16 -31.47 2.49
C ALA A 498 6.08 -30.37 2.45
N ALA A 499 6.43 -29.18 1.97
CA ALA A 499 5.47 -28.09 1.69
C ALA A 499 4.44 -28.42 0.58
N SER A 500 4.71 -29.46 -0.21
CA SER A 500 3.75 -30.02 -1.16
C SER A 500 3.97 -31.52 -1.30
N ILE A 501 2.89 -32.28 -1.47
CA ILE A 501 2.93 -33.72 -1.71
C ILE A 501 2.73 -34.01 -3.20
N ASP A 502 3.45 -34.99 -3.73
CA ASP A 502 3.28 -35.54 -5.07
C ASP A 502 3.74 -37.00 -5.09
N GLU A 503 2.84 -37.90 -4.72
CA GLU A 503 3.17 -39.30 -4.44
C GLU A 503 2.30 -40.29 -5.22
N MET A 504 2.87 -41.45 -5.53
CA MET A 504 2.16 -42.56 -6.18
C MET A 504 1.70 -43.57 -5.13
N LEU A 505 0.39 -43.58 -4.84
CA LEU A 505 -0.17 -44.34 -3.74
C LEU A 505 -1.05 -45.48 -4.25
N ASN A 506 -0.92 -46.66 -3.63
CA ASN A 506 -1.80 -47.80 -3.88
C ASN A 506 -3.20 -47.56 -3.30
N PRO A 507 -4.23 -48.34 -3.69
CA PRO A 507 -5.54 -48.26 -3.05
C PRO A 507 -5.45 -48.47 -1.54
N GLY A 508 -6.23 -47.73 -0.77
CA GLY A 508 -6.25 -47.81 0.69
C GLY A 508 -6.63 -46.50 1.37
N VAL A 509 -6.61 -46.52 2.70
CA VAL A 509 -6.83 -45.35 3.55
C VAL A 509 -5.48 -44.71 3.89
N TYR A 510 -5.44 -43.38 3.82
CA TYR A 510 -4.25 -42.58 4.12
C TYR A 510 -4.60 -41.41 5.04
N TYR A 511 -3.58 -40.92 5.71
CA TYR A 511 -3.63 -39.81 6.65
C TYR A 511 -2.72 -38.71 6.15
N LEU A 512 -3.29 -37.51 5.99
CA LEU A 512 -2.57 -36.30 5.62
C LEU A 512 -2.61 -35.37 6.81
N GLY A 513 -1.47 -35.12 7.43
CA GLY A 513 -1.33 -34.11 8.45
C GLY A 513 -0.84 -32.79 7.89
N VAL A 514 -1.28 -31.69 8.50
CA VAL A 514 -0.76 -30.34 8.33
C VAL A 514 -0.14 -29.95 9.65
N ASP A 515 1.13 -29.54 9.64
CA ASP A 515 1.90 -29.22 10.84
C ASP A 515 2.66 -27.91 10.64
N GLY A 516 2.89 -27.16 11.71
CA GLY A 516 3.77 -26.00 11.72
C GLY A 516 5.22 -26.41 11.46
N LEU A 517 5.91 -25.71 10.55
CA LEU A 517 7.30 -26.05 10.18
C LEU A 517 8.30 -26.03 11.37
N ALA A 518 8.03 -25.24 12.41
CA ALA A 518 8.89 -25.05 13.59
C ALA A 518 8.05 -24.78 14.86
N GLN A 519 8.69 -24.36 15.95
CA GLN A 519 7.98 -23.80 17.11
C GLN A 519 7.42 -22.43 16.76
N GLY A 520 6.09 -22.29 16.69
CA GLY A 520 5.43 -20.99 16.58
C GLY A 520 4.68 -20.63 15.28
N PRO A 521 4.95 -21.20 14.08
CA PRO A 521 4.04 -21.06 12.96
C PRO A 521 2.81 -21.97 13.19
N PHE A 522 1.68 -21.32 13.46
CA PHE A 522 0.34 -21.89 13.53
C PHE A 522 -0.62 -20.87 12.91
N GLY A 523 -1.86 -21.27 12.67
CA GLY A 523 -2.87 -20.39 12.11
C GLY A 523 -3.69 -21.08 11.03
N ARG A 524 -4.50 -20.27 10.35
CA ARG A 524 -5.36 -20.72 9.25
C ARG A 524 -4.53 -21.11 8.05
N PHE A 525 -5.05 -22.06 7.31
CA PHE A 525 -4.53 -22.48 6.02
C PHE A 525 -5.68 -22.97 5.15
N SER A 526 -5.46 -22.98 3.85
CA SER A 526 -6.30 -23.66 2.87
C SER A 526 -5.41 -24.46 1.93
N PHE A 527 -5.85 -25.64 1.54
CA PHE A 527 -5.10 -26.49 0.61
C PHE A 527 -6.01 -27.26 -0.34
N LYS A 528 -5.44 -27.71 -1.46
CA LYS A 528 -6.08 -28.64 -2.38
C LYS A 528 -5.43 -30.00 -2.32
N LEU A 529 -6.26 -31.04 -2.27
CA LEU A 529 -5.86 -32.44 -2.42
C LEU A 529 -6.50 -33.01 -3.68
N ARG A 530 -5.68 -33.59 -4.55
CA ARG A 530 -6.12 -34.24 -5.79
C ARG A 530 -5.56 -35.65 -5.88
N ALA A 531 -6.39 -36.60 -6.29
CA ALA A 531 -5.96 -37.94 -6.67
C ALA A 531 -6.33 -38.20 -8.13
N LYS A 532 -5.32 -38.50 -8.97
CA LYS A 532 -5.52 -38.97 -10.35
C LYS A 532 -5.38 -40.48 -10.37
N ASP A 533 -6.45 -41.20 -10.69
CA ASP A 533 -6.40 -42.64 -10.92
C ASP A 533 -5.44 -42.94 -12.09
N VAL A 534 -4.44 -43.79 -11.85
CA VAL A 534 -3.44 -44.22 -12.84
C VAL A 534 -3.58 -45.71 -13.20
N SER A 535 -4.56 -46.40 -12.64
CA SER A 535 -4.73 -47.85 -12.80
C SER A 535 -4.95 -48.24 -14.26
N LEU A 536 -5.65 -47.41 -15.03
CA LEU A 536 -5.88 -47.63 -16.46
C LEU A 536 -4.58 -47.47 -17.28
N GLN A 537 -3.75 -46.47 -16.95
CA GLN A 537 -2.43 -46.29 -17.56
C GLN A 537 -1.52 -47.49 -17.25
N GLU A 538 -1.51 -47.95 -16.00
CA GLU A 538 -0.74 -49.12 -15.59
C GLU A 538 -1.17 -50.41 -16.27
N ALA A 539 -2.48 -50.62 -16.39
CA ALA A 539 -3.01 -51.76 -17.12
C ALA A 539 -2.55 -51.76 -18.58
N ALA A 540 -2.56 -50.59 -19.23
CA ALA A 540 -2.04 -50.45 -20.60
C ALA A 540 -0.52 -50.68 -20.67
N CYS A 541 0.24 -50.25 -19.66
CA CYS A 541 1.69 -50.37 -19.62
C CYS A 541 2.21 -51.77 -19.25
N LYS A 542 1.37 -52.65 -18.68
CA LYS A 542 1.77 -54.04 -18.34
C LYS A 542 2.00 -54.93 -19.57
N ALA A 543 1.25 -54.71 -20.64
CA ALA A 543 1.27 -55.56 -21.84
C ALA A 543 1.17 -54.72 -23.11
N VAL A 544 2.12 -53.79 -23.30
CA VAL A 544 2.13 -52.89 -24.45
C VAL A 544 2.46 -53.66 -25.74
N PRO A 545 1.61 -53.62 -26.78
CA PRO A 545 1.93 -54.18 -28.09
C PRO A 545 3.17 -53.50 -28.69
N SER A 546 4.07 -54.27 -29.29
CA SER A 546 5.28 -53.71 -29.90
C SER A 546 5.04 -53.27 -31.34
N ILE A 547 5.68 -52.17 -31.74
CA ILE A 547 5.78 -51.70 -33.12
C ILE A 547 7.24 -51.65 -33.54
N ALA A 548 7.55 -52.22 -34.70
CA ALA A 548 8.87 -52.16 -35.32
C ALA A 548 8.90 -51.08 -36.43
N LEU A 549 10.08 -50.53 -36.68
CA LEU A 549 10.29 -49.66 -37.84
C LEU A 549 10.02 -50.45 -39.13
N GLY A 550 9.29 -49.85 -40.06
CA GLY A 550 8.77 -50.49 -41.28
C GLY A 550 7.36 -51.07 -41.14
N GLN A 551 6.76 -51.07 -39.93
CA GLN A 551 5.40 -51.57 -39.73
C GLN A 551 4.32 -50.50 -39.87
N THR A 552 3.17 -50.94 -40.35
CA THR A 552 1.91 -50.19 -40.36
C THR A 552 0.89 -50.89 -39.46
N ILE A 553 0.36 -50.16 -38.49
CA ILE A 553 -0.69 -50.62 -37.58
C ILE A 553 -2.01 -49.96 -37.98
N ARG A 554 -3.09 -50.73 -37.99
CA ARG A 554 -4.47 -50.23 -38.10
C ARG A 554 -5.22 -50.52 -36.81
N GLY A 555 -5.96 -49.55 -36.31
CA GLY A 555 -6.66 -49.68 -35.04
C GLY A 555 -7.78 -48.66 -34.87
N THR A 556 -8.31 -48.58 -33.66
CA THR A 556 -9.32 -47.58 -33.26
C THR A 556 -9.08 -47.12 -31.82
N THR A 557 -9.19 -45.81 -31.62
CA THR A 557 -9.28 -45.17 -30.30
C THR A 557 -10.71 -45.17 -29.77
N ALA A 558 -11.71 -45.25 -30.64
CA ALA A 558 -13.13 -45.26 -30.25
C ALA A 558 -13.44 -46.34 -29.20
N GLY A 559 -14.02 -45.91 -28.08
CA GLY A 559 -14.42 -46.79 -26.97
C GLY A 559 -13.26 -47.30 -26.11
N ALA A 560 -12.03 -46.86 -26.36
CA ALA A 560 -10.93 -47.02 -25.42
C ALA A 560 -11.08 -45.96 -24.30
N PRO A 561 -10.68 -46.26 -23.05
CA PRO A 561 -10.56 -45.24 -22.03
C PRO A 561 -9.40 -44.27 -22.35
N ASP A 562 -9.52 -43.07 -21.81
CA ASP A 562 -8.46 -42.07 -21.70
C ASP A 562 -7.51 -42.48 -20.55
N ARG A 563 -6.23 -42.66 -20.87
CA ARG A 563 -5.17 -43.16 -19.97
C ARG A 563 -3.92 -42.29 -19.98
N PHE A 564 -3.68 -41.54 -21.05
CA PHE A 564 -2.47 -40.77 -21.29
C PHE A 564 -2.85 -39.35 -21.64
N THR A 565 -2.28 -38.39 -20.92
CA THR A 565 -2.32 -36.99 -21.31
C THR A 565 -1.17 -36.71 -22.27
N ALA A 566 -1.41 -35.93 -23.33
CA ALA A 566 -0.40 -35.53 -24.30
C ALA A 566 -0.20 -34.00 -24.31
N SER A 567 1.05 -33.52 -24.45
CA SER A 567 1.35 -32.08 -24.35
C SER A 567 0.84 -31.22 -25.51
N CYS A 568 0.41 -31.86 -26.60
CA CYS A 568 -0.13 -31.23 -27.80
C CYS A 568 -1.62 -31.55 -28.05
N ALA A 569 -2.29 -32.26 -27.13
CA ALA A 569 -3.71 -32.62 -27.24
C ALA A 569 -4.69 -31.55 -26.70
N GLY A 570 -4.22 -30.32 -26.46
CA GLY A 570 -5.01 -29.26 -25.84
C GLY A 570 -4.80 -29.13 -24.33
N ARG A 571 -5.73 -28.49 -23.61
CA ARG A 571 -5.63 -28.30 -22.16
C ARG A 571 -5.79 -29.65 -21.44
N PRO A 572 -4.90 -30.04 -20.50
CA PRO A 572 -4.96 -31.34 -19.83
C PRO A 572 -6.32 -31.67 -19.20
N GLU A 573 -7.04 -30.67 -18.69
CA GLU A 573 -8.34 -30.83 -18.04
C GLU A 573 -9.49 -31.07 -19.04
N ALA A 574 -9.27 -30.74 -20.32
CA ALA A 574 -10.22 -30.92 -21.40
C ALA A 574 -9.95 -32.18 -22.24
N GLN A 575 -8.82 -32.85 -22.02
CA GLN A 575 -8.50 -34.14 -22.64
C GLN A 575 -9.37 -35.23 -22.00
N ALA A 576 -10.08 -35.97 -22.85
CA ALA A 576 -10.98 -37.05 -22.47
C ALA A 576 -11.27 -37.95 -23.68
N SER A 577 -10.25 -38.20 -24.51
CA SER A 577 -10.34 -39.02 -25.71
C SER A 577 -9.75 -40.39 -25.44
N GLY A 578 -10.29 -41.44 -26.08
CA GLY A 578 -9.73 -42.79 -25.93
C GLY A 578 -8.35 -42.90 -26.55
N ASP A 579 -7.45 -43.68 -25.94
CA ASP A 579 -6.07 -43.79 -26.42
C ASP A 579 -5.57 -45.23 -26.64
N ARG A 580 -4.45 -45.33 -27.35
CA ARG A 580 -3.68 -46.56 -27.59
C ARG A 580 -2.19 -46.31 -27.42
N VAL A 581 -1.48 -47.25 -26.81
CA VAL A 581 -0.03 -47.19 -26.61
C VAL A 581 0.68 -48.36 -27.29
N PHE A 582 1.83 -48.10 -27.90
CA PHE A 582 2.69 -49.06 -28.58
C PHE A 582 4.14 -48.93 -28.13
N LYS A 583 4.86 -50.04 -27.97
CA LYS A 583 6.26 -50.06 -27.56
C LYS A 583 7.18 -50.05 -28.79
N LEU A 584 8.05 -49.05 -28.89
CA LEU A 584 9.08 -48.95 -29.91
C LEU A 584 10.45 -49.16 -29.25
N THR A 585 11.23 -50.14 -29.72
CA THR A 585 12.58 -50.39 -29.20
C THR A 585 13.62 -50.08 -30.28
N LEU A 586 14.57 -49.22 -29.95
CA LEU A 586 15.64 -48.78 -30.86
C LEU A 586 16.97 -49.35 -30.36
N PRO A 587 17.65 -50.23 -31.14
CA PRO A 587 18.91 -50.83 -30.73
C PRO A 587 20.12 -49.87 -30.86
N SER A 588 19.97 -48.78 -31.60
CA SER A 588 20.97 -47.74 -31.85
C SER A 588 20.27 -46.39 -32.02
N PRO A 589 20.98 -45.25 -31.92
CA PRO A 589 20.42 -43.96 -32.29
C PRO A 589 19.87 -43.99 -33.72
N GLN A 590 18.60 -43.61 -33.89
CA GLN A 590 17.87 -43.73 -35.15
C GLN A 590 17.02 -42.47 -35.38
N ARG A 591 16.96 -42.00 -36.62
CA ARG A 591 15.96 -41.01 -37.02
C ARG A 591 14.65 -41.73 -37.33
N VAL A 592 13.65 -41.48 -36.52
CA VAL A 592 12.34 -42.12 -36.60
C VAL A 592 11.33 -41.15 -37.17
N GLN A 593 10.55 -41.62 -38.14
CA GLN A 593 9.36 -40.92 -38.62
C GLN A 593 8.12 -41.75 -38.29
N LEU A 594 7.20 -41.15 -37.53
CA LEU A 594 5.89 -41.71 -37.25
C LEU A 594 4.83 -40.89 -37.99
N LEU A 595 3.96 -41.58 -38.71
CA LEU A 595 2.86 -40.99 -39.47
C LEU A 595 1.55 -41.58 -38.97
N LEU A 596 0.68 -40.72 -38.44
CA LEU A 596 -0.66 -41.06 -38.01
C LEU A 596 -1.67 -40.50 -39.02
N SER A 597 -2.66 -41.30 -39.40
CA SER A 597 -3.82 -40.87 -40.20
C SER A 597 -5.10 -41.27 -39.49
N THR A 598 -5.98 -40.30 -39.25
CA THR A 598 -7.24 -40.41 -38.52
C THR A 598 -8.40 -39.89 -39.38
N PRO A 599 -9.04 -40.74 -40.18
CA PRO A 599 -10.02 -40.29 -41.20
C PRO A 599 -11.24 -39.56 -40.63
N SER A 600 -11.60 -39.81 -39.37
CA SER A 600 -12.84 -39.37 -38.75
C SER A 600 -12.68 -38.37 -37.61
N HIS A 601 -11.46 -38.06 -37.18
CA HIS A 601 -11.20 -37.30 -35.95
C HIS A 601 -9.83 -36.60 -36.01
N ASP A 602 -9.63 -35.63 -35.13
CA ASP A 602 -8.35 -34.92 -35.02
C ASP A 602 -7.44 -35.70 -34.07
N GLY A 603 -6.37 -36.26 -34.66
CA GLY A 603 -5.55 -37.32 -34.08
C GLY A 603 -4.23 -36.80 -33.54
N VAL A 604 -3.94 -37.15 -32.29
CA VAL A 604 -2.71 -36.78 -31.60
C VAL A 604 -1.73 -37.94 -31.57
N LEU A 605 -0.47 -37.64 -31.83
CA LEU A 605 0.63 -38.59 -31.77
C LEU A 605 1.68 -38.09 -30.76
N ALA A 606 2.04 -38.93 -29.79
CA ALA A 606 3.09 -38.63 -28.83
C ALA A 606 4.10 -39.78 -28.74
N ILE A 607 5.39 -39.44 -28.61
CA ILE A 607 6.46 -40.38 -28.26
C ILE A 607 6.84 -40.09 -26.82
N ARG A 608 6.73 -41.09 -25.96
CA ARG A 608 7.11 -41.04 -24.54
C ARG A 608 8.37 -41.83 -24.25
N LYS A 609 9.21 -41.31 -23.35
CA LYS A 609 10.43 -41.93 -22.81
C LYS A 609 10.11 -43.00 -21.76
N SER A 610 8.99 -42.85 -21.05
CA SER A 610 8.45 -43.83 -20.11
C SER A 610 6.97 -44.08 -20.41
N CYS A 611 6.50 -45.30 -20.14
CA CYS A 611 5.08 -45.59 -20.30
C CYS A 611 4.29 -44.86 -19.22
N LEU A 612 4.59 -45.16 -17.95
CA LEU A 612 4.00 -44.47 -16.80
C LEU A 612 4.51 -43.04 -16.68
N ASP A 613 3.66 -42.17 -16.14
CA ASP A 613 4.06 -40.84 -15.71
C ASP A 613 5.14 -40.97 -14.62
N PRO A 614 6.31 -40.31 -14.76
CA PRO A 614 7.34 -40.32 -13.73
C PRO A 614 6.87 -39.55 -12.48
N PRO A 615 7.30 -39.96 -11.27
CA PRO A 615 6.99 -39.25 -10.04
C PRO A 615 7.58 -37.82 -10.06
N GLY A 616 6.89 -36.86 -9.44
CA GLY A 616 7.34 -35.46 -9.38
C GLY A 616 7.30 -34.68 -10.69
N MET A 617 6.72 -35.26 -11.75
CA MET A 617 6.55 -34.60 -13.04
C MET A 617 5.77 -33.29 -12.91
N LYS A 618 6.35 -32.15 -13.30
CA LYS A 618 5.67 -30.85 -13.27
C LYS A 618 4.78 -30.62 -14.48
N ASN A 619 5.15 -31.21 -15.62
CA ASN A 619 4.36 -31.16 -16.84
C ASN A 619 4.61 -32.39 -17.73
N VAL A 620 3.65 -32.69 -18.60
CA VAL A 620 3.64 -33.89 -19.47
C VAL A 620 4.89 -34.02 -20.36
N ARG A 621 5.52 -32.89 -20.74
CA ARG A 621 6.70 -32.90 -21.63
C ARG A 621 7.91 -33.58 -21.01
N GLU A 622 7.95 -33.77 -19.69
CA GLU A 622 9.04 -34.49 -19.04
C GLU A 622 9.04 -35.99 -19.40
N ALA A 623 7.85 -36.61 -19.56
CA ALA A 623 7.75 -37.99 -20.04
C ALA A 623 7.81 -38.08 -21.56
N GLU A 624 7.55 -37.01 -22.29
CA GLU A 624 7.57 -37.01 -23.75
C GLU A 624 8.96 -36.73 -24.33
N ALA A 625 9.24 -37.36 -25.47
CA ALA A 625 10.34 -37.03 -26.37
C ALA A 625 9.87 -36.11 -27.51
N ALA A 626 8.63 -36.29 -27.96
CA ALA A 626 7.99 -35.47 -28.99
C ALA A 626 6.46 -35.64 -28.93
N CYS A 627 5.73 -34.62 -29.35
CA CYS A 627 4.28 -34.65 -29.51
C CYS A 627 3.94 -33.84 -30.76
N ASN A 628 2.99 -34.31 -31.55
CA ASN A 628 2.37 -33.53 -32.61
C ASN A 628 0.89 -33.93 -32.77
N ASN A 629 0.04 -32.95 -33.04
CA ASN A 629 -1.39 -33.13 -33.31
C ASN A 629 -1.75 -32.88 -34.79
N ASP A 630 -0.86 -32.28 -35.60
CA ASP A 630 -1.17 -31.91 -36.98
C ASP A 630 -0.04 -32.19 -37.99
N GLY A 631 -0.41 -32.46 -39.24
CA GLY A 631 0.47 -32.37 -40.40
C GLY A 631 0.14 -33.39 -41.48
N PRO A 632 -0.18 -33.00 -42.73
CA PRO A 632 -0.40 -31.66 -43.33
C PRO A 632 -1.76 -30.99 -43.03
N ASP A 633 -2.65 -31.67 -42.31
CA ASP A 633 -3.96 -31.21 -41.87
C ASP A 633 -4.28 -31.81 -40.49
N THR A 634 -5.48 -31.56 -39.96
CA THR A 634 -5.91 -32.07 -38.63
C THR A 634 -6.24 -33.56 -38.61
N ARG A 635 -6.27 -34.25 -39.74
CA ARG A 635 -6.52 -35.70 -39.83
C ARG A 635 -5.23 -36.51 -39.98
N HIS A 636 -4.10 -35.84 -39.90
CA HIS A 636 -2.80 -36.44 -40.02
C HIS A 636 -1.88 -35.86 -38.97
N SER A 637 -1.04 -36.69 -38.39
CA SER A 637 -0.07 -36.30 -37.37
C SER A 637 1.28 -36.86 -37.74
N LYS A 638 2.34 -36.04 -37.66
CA LYS A 638 3.68 -36.47 -38.07
C LYS A 638 4.73 -36.10 -37.03
N ILE A 639 5.48 -37.09 -36.57
CA ILE A 639 6.70 -36.86 -35.79
C ILE A 639 7.90 -37.33 -36.61
N ASP A 640 8.90 -36.47 -36.80
CA ASP A 640 10.18 -36.79 -37.46
C ASP A 640 11.31 -36.30 -36.55
N THR A 641 11.94 -37.22 -35.82
CA THR A 641 12.91 -36.89 -34.77
C THR A 641 14.01 -37.94 -34.66
N THR A 642 15.15 -37.55 -34.10
CA THR A 642 16.25 -38.48 -33.81
C THR A 642 16.19 -38.90 -32.35
N LEU A 643 16.08 -40.20 -32.11
CA LEU A 643 16.01 -40.78 -30.79
C LEU A 643 17.27 -41.61 -30.51
N PRO A 644 17.88 -41.49 -29.32
CA PRO A 644 18.90 -42.42 -28.85
C PRO A 644 18.43 -43.89 -28.85
N ALA A 645 19.39 -44.81 -28.69
CA ALA A 645 19.05 -46.21 -28.40
C ALA A 645 18.24 -46.27 -27.09
N GLY A 646 17.17 -47.06 -27.07
CA GLY A 646 16.28 -47.12 -25.92
C GLY A 646 14.90 -47.70 -26.22
N THR A 647 14.06 -47.75 -25.20
CA THR A 647 12.65 -48.10 -25.32
C THR A 647 11.80 -46.83 -25.22
N TYR A 648 10.88 -46.67 -26.16
CA TYR A 648 9.93 -45.57 -26.22
C TYR A 648 8.50 -46.11 -26.32
N PHE A 649 7.53 -45.27 -25.99
CA PHE A 649 6.11 -45.59 -26.04
C PHE A 649 5.40 -44.59 -26.93
N VAL A 650 4.84 -45.07 -28.04
CA VAL A 650 4.07 -44.28 -29.00
C VAL A 650 2.62 -44.30 -28.56
N VAL A 651 2.06 -43.13 -28.24
CA VAL A 651 0.66 -42.94 -27.89
C VAL A 651 -0.08 -42.35 -29.08
N VAL A 652 -1.20 -42.97 -29.43
CA VAL A 652 -2.19 -42.47 -30.38
C VAL A 652 -3.43 -42.09 -29.58
N ASP A 653 -3.85 -40.84 -29.72
CA ASP A 653 -4.92 -40.21 -28.95
C ASP A 653 -5.71 -39.23 -29.85
N GLY A 654 -6.67 -38.50 -29.30
CA GLY A 654 -7.44 -37.45 -29.94
C GLY A 654 -7.21 -36.06 -29.34
N HIS A 655 -7.42 -35.01 -30.15
CA HIS A 655 -7.33 -33.63 -29.66
C HIS A 655 -8.55 -33.29 -28.77
N GLN A 656 -8.34 -32.79 -27.56
CA GLN A 656 -9.37 -32.52 -26.54
C GLN A 656 -10.12 -33.82 -26.11
N GLY A 657 -11.41 -33.71 -25.76
CA GLY A 657 -12.24 -34.82 -25.29
C GLY A 657 -13.20 -35.35 -26.35
N ARG A 658 -13.47 -36.66 -26.29
CA ARG A 658 -14.41 -37.39 -27.19
C ARG A 658 -14.07 -37.26 -28.68
N ASN A 659 -12.79 -37.11 -29.02
CA ASN A 659 -12.31 -36.98 -30.39
C ASN A 659 -11.63 -38.28 -30.82
N GLU A 660 -12.43 -39.28 -31.15
CA GLU A 660 -11.98 -40.67 -31.23
C GLU A 660 -12.48 -41.37 -32.51
N GLY A 661 -11.77 -42.41 -32.96
CA GLY A 661 -12.13 -43.11 -34.20
C GLY A 661 -11.06 -44.09 -34.68
N THR A 662 -11.17 -44.50 -35.93
CA THR A 662 -10.19 -45.41 -36.56
C THR A 662 -8.91 -44.65 -36.92
N PHE A 663 -7.77 -45.36 -36.88
CA PHE A 663 -6.48 -44.80 -37.25
C PHE A 663 -5.60 -45.79 -38.01
N THR A 664 -4.65 -45.24 -38.76
CA THR A 664 -3.48 -45.95 -39.30
C THR A 664 -2.21 -45.27 -38.78
N LEU A 665 -1.32 -46.04 -38.16
CA LEU A 665 -0.02 -45.59 -37.66
C LEU A 665 1.10 -46.29 -38.42
N GLU A 666 1.99 -45.53 -39.04
CA GLU A 666 3.19 -46.04 -39.71
C GLU A 666 4.45 -45.60 -38.97
N ALA A 667 5.35 -46.54 -38.69
CA ALA A 667 6.66 -46.25 -38.13
C ALA A 667 7.75 -46.50 -39.17
N ARG A 668 8.62 -45.53 -39.43
CA ARG A 668 9.65 -45.59 -40.47
C ARG A 668 11.02 -45.23 -39.90
N ALA A 669 12.05 -45.98 -40.30
CA ALA A 669 13.44 -45.57 -40.15
C ALA A 669 13.80 -44.60 -41.28
N MET A 670 14.35 -43.45 -40.94
CA MET A 670 14.80 -42.45 -41.91
C MET A 670 16.33 -42.46 -41.99
N PRO A 671 16.91 -42.14 -43.15
CA PRO A 671 18.35 -41.93 -43.24
C PRO A 671 18.81 -40.84 -42.25
N PRO A 672 20.03 -40.96 -41.68
CA PRO A 672 20.64 -39.87 -40.93
C PRO A 672 20.72 -38.60 -41.79
N LYS A 673 20.61 -37.44 -41.15
CA LYS A 673 20.72 -36.15 -41.84
C LYS A 673 22.15 -35.86 -42.27
#